data_AF-A0AA86V0G5-F1
#
_entry.id   AF-A0AA86V0G5-F1
#
_cell.length_a   1.000
_cell.length_b   1.000
_cell.length_c   1.000
_cell.angle_alpha   90.00
_cell.angle_beta   90.00
_cell.angle_gamma   90.00
#
_symmetry.space_group_name_H-M   'P 1'
#
loop_
_entity.id
_entity.type
_entity.pdbx_description
1 polymer ?
#
loop_
_entity_poly.entity_id
_entity_poly.type
_entity_poly.pdbx_seq_one_letter_code
_entity_poly.pdbx_strand_id
1 'polypeptide(L)'
;MLTRKQQLIIDDISCNDFQRLIPAALQLISDLMIQQITIDDYNEAYMQISLYFNQIEQSFGDIVIQSLPDSFFYQLMYIKSPLHRNYLLALFGSALYKQFKNPDYLIQAVRYAVQVQDPLHCLFLRYYIQQSFSYFHQEQPFAVDASDNESLLSKVLPHIQYNYTCAVDLYQQLTKRTAVQATNYAFFCLEFLRGFEDSSVGLLLQTCTNSSCPYLQFEILRFLTHCQPQLLKLRFSLIVRSFVQVLKFQKLEYSCKQLLISFLNQLIGEQPDFDLLVEFVELTDGQLSLDQVLDCFQKLIIMQKNEQFTYKLVTKTFERLFTKFRSKAYNEFYLLHQFVQQVLSFVKSNTLLSDILIHFNFVYEFLKLQNKTQAGRVTARICTELAKRDISIPFNQVVILISQINECVSKAEYQFADVVYALSCLISSCIDAEQTQINQEFVDILCNLSTECLTVAVLNMINRLDVSEEFTLSIIKQLLQFTGDWKYFILVQLFNKYQNVELAVNNFNEYGFEYAKQVFQLSKHTQMIPYIDQFLEKIDSVNKLITIEDKINFQLQKLNYGAERLQLQVLIDLSNKIIENCKETAIEVPALLEVGWTMKQHYKQMDWLFFEQLGHRVAMLLNKGVITGNDEKRQAWCLLAAIEEQ
;
A
#
# COMPACT_ATOMS: atom_id res chain seq x y z
N MET A 1 5.14 -58.76 20.00
CA MET A 1 5.12 -59.88 20.97
C MET A 1 5.53 -59.32 22.31
N LEU A 2 4.68 -59.43 23.35
CA LEU A 2 5.03 -59.02 24.71
C LEU A 2 6.07 -59.98 25.30
N THR A 3 6.98 -59.48 26.12
CA THR A 3 7.93 -60.36 26.83
C THR A 3 7.20 -61.16 27.91
N ARG A 4 7.66 -62.39 28.21
CA ARG A 4 7.05 -63.26 29.25
C ARG A 4 6.93 -62.56 30.63
N LYS A 5 7.83 -61.61 30.91
CA LYS A 5 7.81 -60.75 32.10
C LYS A 5 6.64 -59.76 32.10
N GLN A 6 6.33 -59.16 30.95
CA GLN A 6 5.19 -58.24 30.79
C GLN A 6 3.84 -58.98 30.88
N GLN A 7 3.76 -60.21 30.39
CA GLN A 7 2.53 -61.02 30.48
C GLN A 7 2.13 -61.31 31.93
N LEU A 8 3.09 -61.69 32.79
CA LEU A 8 2.85 -61.95 34.22
C LEU A 8 2.41 -60.70 34.99
N ILE A 9 2.96 -59.54 34.64
CA ILE A 9 2.57 -58.26 35.23
C ILE A 9 1.11 -57.92 34.87
N ILE A 10 0.67 -58.22 33.64
CA ILE A 10 -0.72 -58.01 33.20
C ILE A 10 -1.68 -58.94 33.95
N ASP A 11 -1.29 -60.21 34.12
CA ASP A 11 -2.09 -61.19 34.87
C ASP A 11 -2.26 -60.76 36.33
N ASP A 12 -1.20 -60.24 36.97
CA ASP A 12 -1.24 -59.74 38.34
C ASP A 12 -2.05 -58.43 38.48
N ILE A 13 -2.01 -57.54 37.48
CA ILE A 13 -2.85 -56.32 37.43
C ILE A 13 -4.33 -56.69 37.35
N SER A 14 -4.67 -57.73 36.59
CA SER A 14 -6.06 -58.13 36.31
C SER A 14 -6.73 -58.91 37.45
N CYS A 15 -5.99 -59.32 38.49
CA CYS A 15 -6.51 -60.15 39.58
C CYS A 15 -7.35 -59.39 40.63
N ASN A 16 -7.50 -58.06 40.52
CA ASN A 16 -8.16 -57.20 41.52
C ASN A 16 -7.69 -57.45 42.97
N ASP A 17 -6.44 -57.92 43.13
CA ASP A 17 -5.79 -58.18 44.42
C ASP A 17 -4.74 -57.12 44.67
N PHE A 18 -4.97 -56.29 45.69
CA PHE A 18 -4.09 -55.20 46.08
C PHE A 18 -2.66 -55.68 46.39
N GLN A 19 -2.49 -56.86 46.99
CA GLN A 19 -1.17 -57.37 47.38
C GLN A 19 -0.30 -57.75 46.18
N ARG A 20 -0.92 -58.01 45.02
CA ARG A 20 -0.23 -58.33 43.75
C ARG A 20 -0.11 -57.12 42.85
N LEU A 21 -1.12 -56.26 42.85
CA LEU A 21 -1.18 -55.03 42.07
C LEU A 21 -0.02 -54.07 42.41
N ILE A 22 0.25 -53.84 43.71
CA ILE A 22 1.28 -52.89 44.13
C ILE A 22 2.69 -53.33 43.68
N PRO A 23 3.17 -54.57 43.95
CA PRO A 23 4.45 -55.03 43.43
C PRO A 23 4.56 -54.98 41.89
N ALA A 24 3.49 -55.33 41.18
CA ALA A 24 3.44 -55.28 39.71
C ALA A 24 3.60 -53.84 39.18
N ALA A 25 2.86 -52.88 39.77
CA ALA A 25 2.98 -51.47 39.44
C ALA A 25 4.36 -50.90 39.80
N LEU A 26 4.93 -51.27 40.94
CA LEU A 26 6.29 -50.89 41.32
C LEU A 26 7.34 -51.39 40.33
N GLN A 27 7.18 -52.61 39.81
CA GLN A 27 8.08 -53.17 38.81
C GLN A 27 8.03 -52.38 37.51
N LEU A 28 6.83 -52.01 37.04
CA LEU A 28 6.67 -51.16 35.85
C LEU A 28 7.28 -49.78 36.03
N ILE A 29 7.07 -49.13 37.18
CA ILE A 29 7.67 -47.81 37.46
C ILE A 29 9.20 -47.93 37.56
N SER A 30 9.72 -49.03 38.10
CA SER A 30 11.17 -49.28 38.17
C SER A 30 11.80 -49.42 36.79
N ASP A 31 11.06 -49.96 35.82
CA ASP A 31 11.53 -50.11 34.44
C ASP A 31 11.73 -48.73 33.75
N LEU A 32 11.12 -47.63 34.27
CA LEU A 32 11.42 -46.25 33.86
C LEU A 32 12.79 -45.73 34.36
N MET A 33 13.40 -46.34 35.38
CA MET A 33 14.64 -45.84 36.00
C MET A 33 15.93 -46.28 35.30
N ILE A 34 15.86 -46.98 34.15
CA ILE A 34 17.06 -47.49 33.47
C ILE A 34 17.88 -46.32 32.88
N GLN A 35 19.14 -46.22 33.33
CA GLN A 35 20.01 -45.04 33.12
C GLN A 35 20.53 -44.87 31.68
N GLN A 36 20.66 -43.60 31.29
CA GLN A 36 21.19 -43.05 30.01
C GLN A 36 20.27 -43.16 28.80
N ILE A 37 19.08 -42.61 28.97
CA ILE A 37 18.09 -42.49 27.92
C ILE A 37 17.90 -40.99 27.62
N THR A 38 17.89 -40.63 26.34
CA THR A 38 17.46 -39.30 25.89
C THR A 38 15.99 -39.09 26.28
N ILE A 39 15.46 -37.86 26.27
CA ILE A 39 14.03 -37.71 26.58
C ILE A 39 13.14 -38.52 25.63
N ASP A 40 13.58 -38.72 24.38
CA ASP A 40 12.83 -39.44 23.37
C ASP A 40 12.73 -40.92 23.74
N ASP A 41 13.82 -41.57 24.15
CA ASP A 41 13.73 -42.97 24.59
C ASP A 41 12.99 -43.08 25.93
N TYR A 42 12.99 -42.02 26.77
CA TYR A 42 12.22 -42.02 28.02
C TYR A 42 10.73 -41.91 27.69
N ASN A 43 10.38 -41.04 26.75
CA ASN A 43 9.03 -40.89 26.26
C ASN A 43 8.54 -42.18 25.61
N GLU A 44 9.37 -42.86 24.82
CA GLU A 44 9.01 -44.16 24.23
C GLU A 44 8.74 -45.21 25.32
N ALA A 45 9.63 -45.34 26.30
CA ALA A 45 9.43 -46.24 27.44
C ALA A 45 8.18 -45.87 28.25
N TYR A 46 7.96 -44.58 28.49
CA TYR A 46 6.78 -44.06 29.18
C TYR A 46 5.50 -44.36 28.41
N MET A 47 5.48 -44.17 27.08
CA MET A 47 4.30 -44.48 26.25
C MET A 47 3.96 -45.97 26.32
N GLN A 48 4.95 -46.85 26.30
CA GLN A 48 4.72 -48.29 26.45
C GLN A 48 4.13 -48.64 27.82
N ILE A 49 4.62 -48.00 28.90
CA ILE A 49 4.18 -48.27 30.26
C ILE A 49 2.81 -47.64 30.56
N SER A 50 2.51 -46.47 29.97
CA SER A 50 1.27 -45.72 30.19
C SER A 50 0.00 -46.51 29.84
N LEU A 51 0.09 -47.46 28.91
CA LEU A 51 -1.02 -48.37 28.58
C LEU A 51 -1.43 -49.24 29.77
N TYR A 52 -0.46 -49.67 30.58
CA TYR A 52 -0.71 -50.47 31.78
C TYR A 52 -1.19 -49.63 32.95
N PHE A 53 -0.83 -48.34 33.00
CA PHE A 53 -1.33 -47.42 34.01
C PHE A 53 -2.86 -47.31 33.98
N ASN A 54 -3.48 -47.28 32.80
CA ASN A 54 -4.95 -47.28 32.69
C ASN A 54 -5.58 -48.55 33.30
N GLN A 55 -4.97 -49.73 33.12
CA GLN A 55 -5.45 -50.98 33.71
C GLN A 55 -5.31 -50.95 35.24
N ILE A 56 -4.18 -50.45 35.74
CA ILE A 56 -3.94 -50.28 37.17
C ILE A 56 -4.93 -49.31 37.81
N GLU A 57 -5.23 -48.19 37.14
CA GLU A 57 -6.24 -47.22 37.60
C GLU A 57 -7.63 -47.87 37.71
N GLN A 58 -8.01 -48.67 36.72
CA GLN A 58 -9.29 -49.37 36.72
C GLN A 58 -9.37 -50.35 37.90
N SER A 59 -8.34 -51.16 38.11
CA SER A 59 -8.26 -52.08 39.25
C SER A 59 -8.24 -51.34 40.60
N PHE A 60 -7.55 -50.21 40.72
CA PHE A 60 -7.61 -49.38 41.94
C PHE A 60 -9.03 -48.90 42.22
N GLY A 61 -9.72 -48.44 41.18
CA GLY A 61 -11.10 -48.01 41.31
C GLY A 61 -12.03 -49.12 41.80
N ASP A 62 -11.96 -50.30 41.17
CA ASP A 62 -12.76 -51.48 41.55
C ASP A 62 -12.50 -51.93 43.00
N ILE A 63 -11.25 -51.87 43.45
CA ILE A 63 -10.85 -52.20 44.83
C ILE A 63 -11.41 -51.16 45.81
N VAL A 64 -11.36 -49.87 45.46
CA VAL A 64 -11.81 -48.78 46.32
C VAL A 64 -13.34 -48.75 46.48
N ILE A 65 -14.12 -49.20 45.49
CA ILE A 65 -15.56 -49.44 45.69
C ILE A 65 -15.81 -50.40 46.89
N GLN A 66 -14.86 -51.30 47.16
CA GLN A 66 -14.97 -52.32 48.20
C GLN A 66 -14.35 -51.90 49.55
N SER A 67 -13.70 -50.73 49.66
CA SER A 67 -12.87 -50.38 50.83
C SER A 67 -12.62 -48.86 51.02
N LEU A 68 -12.21 -48.41 52.22
CA LEU A 68 -12.08 -46.96 52.51
C LEU A 68 -10.80 -46.34 51.90
N PRO A 69 -10.90 -45.25 51.11
CA PRO A 69 -9.77 -44.61 50.42
C PRO A 69 -8.59 -44.19 51.32
N ASP A 70 -8.86 -43.66 52.52
CA ASP A 70 -7.82 -43.12 53.42
C ASP A 70 -6.81 -44.20 53.84
N SER A 71 -7.28 -45.44 54.03
CA SER A 71 -6.44 -46.56 54.48
C SER A 71 -5.35 -46.90 53.46
N PHE A 72 -5.67 -46.82 52.16
CA PHE A 72 -4.71 -47.06 51.07
C PHE A 72 -3.70 -45.95 50.96
N PHE A 73 -4.15 -44.70 51.09
CA PHE A 73 -3.25 -43.55 51.05
C PHE A 73 -2.12 -43.71 52.09
N TYR A 74 -2.45 -44.03 53.34
CA TYR A 74 -1.43 -44.24 54.38
C TYR A 74 -0.50 -45.43 54.07
N GLN A 75 -1.00 -46.50 53.46
CA GLN A 75 -0.18 -47.65 53.06
C GLN A 75 0.84 -47.26 51.98
N LEU A 76 0.42 -46.50 50.97
CA LEU A 76 1.32 -46.00 49.92
C LEU A 76 2.43 -45.10 50.48
N MET A 77 2.15 -44.34 51.55
CA MET A 77 3.14 -43.47 52.18
C MET A 77 4.32 -44.21 52.83
N TYR A 78 4.21 -45.52 53.13
CA TYR A 78 5.32 -46.34 53.64
C TYR A 78 6.36 -46.69 52.57
N ILE A 79 6.07 -46.46 51.29
CA ILE A 79 7.00 -46.74 50.19
C ILE A 79 8.17 -45.75 50.25
N LYS A 80 9.39 -46.29 50.35
CA LYS A 80 10.62 -45.51 50.57
C LYS A 80 11.04 -44.68 49.35
N SER A 81 10.96 -45.25 48.14
CA SER A 81 11.35 -44.56 46.91
C SER A 81 10.33 -43.45 46.58
N PRO A 82 10.73 -42.16 46.54
CA PRO A 82 9.82 -41.07 46.23
C PRO A 82 9.16 -41.20 44.86
N LEU A 83 9.89 -41.69 43.86
CA LEU A 83 9.36 -41.91 42.52
C LEU A 83 8.21 -42.93 42.53
N HIS A 84 8.47 -44.09 43.13
CA HIS A 84 7.49 -45.18 43.24
C HIS A 84 6.25 -44.75 44.02
N ARG A 85 6.47 -44.15 45.19
CA ARG A 85 5.39 -43.65 46.05
C ARG A 85 4.51 -42.66 45.30
N ASN A 86 5.11 -41.69 44.62
CA ASN A 86 4.35 -40.61 43.99
C ASN A 86 3.64 -41.05 42.71
N TYR A 87 4.20 -41.98 41.93
CA TYR A 87 3.49 -42.60 40.81
C TYR A 87 2.29 -43.42 41.27
N LEU A 88 2.44 -44.24 42.30
CA LEU A 88 1.31 -45.00 42.86
C LEU A 88 0.24 -44.09 43.45
N LEU A 89 0.65 -43.01 44.12
CA LEU A 89 -0.29 -42.00 44.61
C LEU A 89 -1.02 -41.31 43.46
N ALA A 90 -0.34 -41.02 42.34
CA ALA A 90 -0.96 -40.45 41.15
C ALA A 90 -1.94 -41.42 40.50
N LEU A 91 -1.59 -42.71 40.35
CA LEU A 91 -2.46 -43.76 39.81
C LEU A 91 -3.72 -43.94 40.66
N PHE A 92 -3.54 -44.01 41.98
CA PHE A 92 -4.65 -44.09 42.93
C PHE A 92 -5.52 -42.84 42.90
N GLY A 93 -4.91 -41.65 42.89
CA GLY A 93 -5.62 -40.38 42.78
C GLY A 93 -6.37 -40.24 41.45
N SER A 94 -5.79 -40.70 40.34
CA SER A 94 -6.42 -40.74 39.02
C SER A 94 -7.65 -41.64 39.04
N ALA A 95 -7.53 -42.87 39.57
CA ALA A 95 -8.65 -43.79 39.70
C ALA A 95 -9.83 -43.17 40.48
N LEU A 96 -9.53 -42.56 41.62
CA LEU A 96 -10.52 -41.87 42.45
C LEU A 96 -11.16 -40.67 41.74
N TYR A 97 -10.34 -39.91 41.03
CA TYR A 97 -10.81 -38.74 40.28
C TYR A 97 -11.71 -39.16 39.11
N LYS A 98 -11.34 -40.20 38.36
CA LYS A 98 -12.13 -40.70 37.22
C LYS A 98 -13.47 -41.28 37.66
N GLN A 99 -13.46 -42.13 38.70
CA GLN A 99 -14.66 -42.84 39.14
C GLN A 99 -15.56 -42.04 40.09
N PHE A 100 -14.99 -41.30 41.04
CA PHE A 100 -15.75 -40.62 42.10
C PHE A 100 -15.67 -39.08 42.03
N LYS A 101 -15.03 -38.51 41.01
CA LYS A 101 -14.82 -37.06 40.84
C LYS A 101 -14.13 -36.40 42.05
N ASN A 102 -13.35 -37.16 42.82
CA ASN A 102 -12.59 -36.65 43.96
C ASN A 102 -11.14 -36.33 43.55
N PRO A 103 -10.75 -35.04 43.48
CA PRO A 103 -9.41 -34.64 43.06
C PRO A 103 -8.37 -34.66 44.18
N ASP A 104 -8.77 -34.81 45.45
CA ASP A 104 -7.93 -34.49 46.60
C ASP A 104 -6.62 -35.29 46.61
N TYR A 105 -6.68 -36.58 46.28
CA TYR A 105 -5.52 -37.47 46.24
C TYR A 105 -4.61 -37.19 45.05
N LEU A 106 -5.18 -36.80 43.90
CA LEU A 106 -4.42 -36.39 42.74
C LEU A 106 -3.73 -35.03 43.00
N ILE A 107 -4.39 -34.12 43.72
CA ILE A 107 -3.81 -32.87 44.21
C ILE A 107 -2.65 -33.15 45.19
N GLN A 108 -2.78 -34.14 46.08
CA GLN A 108 -1.65 -34.56 46.92
C GLN A 108 -0.49 -35.08 46.06
N ALA A 109 -0.76 -35.84 45.01
CA ALA A 109 0.27 -36.29 44.07
C ALA A 109 1.04 -35.12 43.44
N VAL A 110 0.34 -34.04 43.04
CA VAL A 110 0.97 -32.79 42.56
C VAL A 110 1.94 -32.20 43.59
N ARG A 111 1.53 -32.18 44.87
CA ARG A 111 2.36 -31.63 45.96
C ARG A 111 3.58 -32.49 46.23
N TYR A 112 3.42 -33.81 46.27
CA TYR A 112 4.52 -34.72 46.59
C TYR A 112 5.49 -34.94 45.41
N ALA A 113 5.08 -34.67 44.17
CA ALA A 113 5.93 -34.81 42.98
C ALA A 113 7.28 -34.07 43.09
N VAL A 114 7.34 -32.96 43.85
CA VAL A 114 8.58 -32.20 44.13
C VAL A 114 9.67 -33.01 44.84
N GLN A 115 9.31 -34.12 45.50
CA GLN A 115 10.27 -35.00 46.18
C GLN A 115 11.07 -35.88 45.21
N VAL A 116 10.67 -35.95 43.93
CA VAL A 116 11.42 -36.65 42.90
C VAL A 116 12.57 -35.76 42.43
N GLN A 117 13.80 -36.14 42.78
CA GLN A 117 14.99 -35.30 42.55
C GLN A 117 15.46 -35.28 41.09
N ASP A 118 15.25 -36.36 40.35
CA ASP A 118 15.63 -36.40 38.93
C ASP A 118 14.65 -35.56 38.10
N PRO A 119 15.13 -34.53 37.36
CA PRO A 119 14.23 -33.63 36.66
C PRO A 119 13.42 -34.29 35.54
N LEU A 120 13.98 -35.30 34.88
CA LEU A 120 13.31 -36.04 33.80
C LEU A 120 12.18 -36.89 34.38
N HIS A 121 12.49 -37.67 35.42
CA HIS A 121 11.48 -38.50 36.10
C HIS A 121 10.38 -37.65 36.73
N CYS A 122 10.74 -36.52 37.35
CA CYS A 122 9.76 -35.59 37.93
C CYS A 122 8.84 -35.02 36.84
N LEU A 123 9.40 -34.64 35.69
CA LEU A 123 8.64 -34.08 34.57
C LEU A 123 7.61 -35.07 34.02
N PHE A 124 7.96 -36.34 33.81
CA PHE A 124 7.02 -37.36 33.32
C PHE A 124 5.98 -37.80 34.36
N LEU A 125 6.34 -37.84 35.65
CA LEU A 125 5.35 -38.05 36.71
C LEU A 125 4.31 -36.93 36.70
N ARG A 126 4.77 -35.68 36.59
CA ARG A 126 3.90 -34.51 36.50
C ARG A 126 3.04 -34.54 35.24
N TYR A 127 3.60 -35.01 34.12
CA TYR A 127 2.86 -35.18 32.87
C TYR A 127 1.75 -36.22 33.02
N TYR A 128 2.02 -37.36 33.64
CA TYR A 128 1.00 -38.36 33.97
C TYR A 128 -0.14 -37.76 34.80
N ILE A 129 0.18 -37.07 35.90
CA ILE A 129 -0.81 -36.40 36.76
C ILE A 129 -1.67 -35.42 35.95
N GLN A 130 -1.05 -34.70 35.01
CA GLN A 130 -1.75 -33.74 34.17
C GLN A 130 -2.70 -34.40 33.17
N GLN A 131 -2.30 -35.51 32.55
CA GLN A 131 -3.19 -36.30 31.70
C GLN A 131 -4.41 -36.82 32.48
N SER A 132 -4.22 -37.20 33.75
CA SER A 132 -5.33 -37.57 34.64
C SER A 132 -6.30 -36.42 34.90
N PHE A 133 -5.83 -35.19 35.03
CA PHE A 133 -6.72 -34.02 35.10
C PHE A 133 -7.43 -33.73 33.78
N SER A 134 -6.73 -33.84 32.64
CA SER A 134 -7.29 -33.58 31.31
C SER A 134 -8.41 -34.56 30.90
N TYR A 135 -8.47 -35.76 31.49
CA TYR A 135 -9.55 -36.73 31.29
C TYR A 135 -10.95 -36.15 31.56
N PHE A 136 -11.08 -35.28 32.58
CA PHE A 136 -12.34 -34.62 32.92
C PHE A 136 -12.87 -33.73 31.79
N HIS A 137 -11.96 -33.09 31.04
CA HIS A 137 -12.31 -32.16 29.98
C HIS A 137 -12.72 -32.87 28.66
N GLN A 138 -12.28 -34.11 28.46
CA GLN A 138 -12.50 -34.87 27.22
C GLN A 138 -13.76 -35.75 27.24
N GLU A 139 -14.16 -36.30 28.39
CA GLU A 139 -15.26 -37.26 28.46
C GLU A 139 -16.63 -36.69 28.89
N GLN A 140 -16.74 -35.42 29.25
CA GLN A 140 -18.04 -34.81 29.60
C GLN A 140 -18.29 -33.45 28.92
N PRO A 141 -18.81 -33.45 27.68
CA PRO A 141 -19.42 -32.24 27.15
C PRO A 141 -20.90 -32.07 27.54
N PHE A 142 -21.61 -33.09 28.07
CA PHE A 142 -23.09 -33.03 28.20
C PHE A 142 -23.77 -33.82 29.34
N ALA A 143 -23.16 -34.02 30.52
CA ALA A 143 -23.90 -34.61 31.64
C ALA A 143 -23.45 -34.08 33.01
N VAL A 144 -24.43 -33.65 33.81
CA VAL A 144 -24.39 -33.20 35.21
C VAL A 144 -24.17 -31.68 35.41
N ASP A 145 -24.91 -31.12 36.37
CA ASP A 145 -25.14 -29.70 36.67
C ASP A 145 -23.89 -28.80 36.52
N ALA A 146 -24.04 -27.71 35.77
CA ALA A 146 -22.95 -26.76 35.47
C ALA A 146 -22.27 -26.21 36.73
N SER A 147 -23.00 -26.10 37.85
CA SER A 147 -22.48 -25.61 39.13
C SER A 147 -21.45 -26.54 39.78
N ASP A 148 -21.62 -27.85 39.66
CA ASP A 148 -20.72 -28.82 40.27
C ASP A 148 -19.41 -28.93 39.48
N ASN A 149 -19.51 -28.79 38.15
CA ASN A 149 -18.36 -28.76 37.25
C ASN A 149 -17.51 -27.49 37.44
N GLU A 150 -18.14 -26.31 37.62
CA GLU A 150 -17.42 -25.07 37.95
C GLU A 150 -16.71 -25.16 39.31
N SER A 151 -17.38 -25.73 40.32
CA SER A 151 -16.80 -25.97 41.65
C SER A 151 -15.57 -26.88 41.58
N LEU A 152 -15.65 -27.98 40.83
CA LEU A 152 -14.53 -28.92 40.67
C LEU A 152 -13.37 -28.29 39.89
N LEU A 153 -13.66 -27.58 38.79
CA LEU A 153 -12.65 -26.87 38.01
C LEU A 153 -11.90 -25.84 38.88
N SER A 154 -12.63 -25.07 39.69
CA SER A 154 -12.02 -24.07 40.59
C SER A 154 -11.05 -24.69 41.61
N LYS A 155 -11.30 -25.93 42.05
CA LYS A 155 -10.42 -26.67 42.96
C LYS A 155 -9.17 -27.19 42.24
N VAL A 156 -9.30 -27.65 41.01
CA VAL A 156 -8.23 -28.34 40.27
C VAL A 156 -7.32 -27.38 39.51
N LEU A 157 -7.86 -26.30 38.95
CA LEU A 157 -7.13 -25.35 38.10
C LEU A 157 -5.85 -24.79 38.74
N PRO A 158 -5.82 -24.36 40.03
CA PRO A 158 -4.59 -23.88 40.65
C PRO A 158 -3.49 -24.95 40.70
N HIS A 159 -3.86 -26.23 40.79
CA HIS A 159 -2.92 -27.34 40.82
C HIS A 159 -2.41 -27.70 39.43
N ILE A 160 -3.24 -27.62 38.40
CA ILE A 160 -2.81 -27.71 36.99
C ILE A 160 -1.80 -26.60 36.68
N GLN A 161 -2.14 -25.37 37.04
CA GLN A 161 -1.30 -24.19 36.83
C GLN A 161 0.04 -24.31 37.57
N TYR A 162 0.02 -24.75 38.83
CA TYR A 162 1.24 -25.04 39.59
C TYR A 162 2.08 -26.15 38.94
N ASN A 163 1.43 -27.19 38.43
CA ASN A 163 2.10 -28.31 37.77
C ASN A 163 2.79 -27.85 36.47
N TYR A 164 2.15 -26.99 35.69
CA TYR A 164 2.74 -26.32 34.53
C TYR A 164 3.95 -25.46 34.92
N THR A 165 3.85 -24.61 35.94
CA THR A 165 4.99 -23.78 36.39
C THR A 165 6.19 -24.66 36.77
N CYS A 166 5.95 -25.74 37.52
CA CYS A 166 7.01 -26.70 37.84
C CYS A 166 7.59 -27.37 36.59
N ALA A 167 6.76 -27.73 35.61
CA ALA A 167 7.22 -28.34 34.36
C ALA A 167 8.13 -27.38 33.57
N VAL A 168 7.80 -26.08 33.54
CA VAL A 168 8.66 -25.05 32.93
C VAL A 168 10.00 -24.93 33.65
N ASP A 169 10.02 -24.94 34.99
CA ASP A 169 11.27 -24.88 35.75
C ASP A 169 12.14 -26.12 35.49
N LEU A 170 11.53 -27.31 35.46
CA LEU A 170 12.22 -28.56 35.14
C LEU A 170 12.78 -28.55 33.71
N TYR A 171 12.01 -28.02 32.75
CA TYR A 171 12.48 -27.81 31.38
C TYR A 171 13.70 -26.90 31.30
N GLN A 172 13.69 -25.77 32.02
CA GLN A 172 14.85 -24.88 32.07
C GLN A 172 16.09 -25.54 32.69
N GLN A 173 15.89 -26.49 33.62
CA GLN A 173 17.00 -27.27 34.18
C GLN A 173 17.53 -28.31 33.17
N LEU A 174 16.64 -29.00 32.45
CA LEU A 174 17.02 -30.02 31.46
C LEU A 174 17.75 -29.42 30.26
N THR A 175 17.27 -28.28 29.74
CA THR A 175 17.90 -27.57 28.61
C THR A 175 19.30 -27.03 28.92
N LYS A 176 19.63 -26.76 30.19
CA LYS A 176 21.00 -26.42 30.60
C LYS A 176 21.94 -27.62 30.60
N ARG A 177 21.41 -28.84 30.68
CA ARG A 177 22.19 -30.10 30.79
C ARG A 177 22.45 -30.76 29.44
N THR A 178 21.57 -30.58 28.44
CA THR A 178 21.69 -31.22 27.13
C THR A 178 21.68 -30.18 26.00
N ALA A 179 22.66 -30.24 25.09
CA ALA A 179 22.90 -29.20 24.09
C ALA A 179 21.89 -29.16 22.93
N VAL A 180 21.00 -30.15 22.79
CA VAL A 180 20.13 -30.26 21.60
C VAL A 180 18.77 -30.83 21.99
N GLN A 181 17.71 -30.16 21.50
CA GLN A 181 16.25 -30.48 21.47
C GLN A 181 15.31 -29.47 22.16
N ALA A 182 15.75 -28.25 22.51
CA ALA A 182 14.94 -27.21 23.19
C ALA A 182 13.50 -27.00 22.63
N THR A 183 13.26 -27.24 21.35
CA THR A 183 11.94 -27.13 20.67
C THR A 183 10.94 -28.21 21.09
N ASN A 184 11.34 -29.49 21.13
CA ASN A 184 10.43 -30.60 21.47
C ASN A 184 9.92 -30.49 22.91
N TYR A 185 10.79 -30.06 23.82
CA TYR A 185 10.43 -29.86 25.22
C TYR A 185 9.55 -28.61 25.44
N ALA A 186 9.67 -27.58 24.61
CA ALA A 186 8.79 -26.41 24.70
C ALA A 186 7.33 -26.80 24.38
N PHE A 187 7.15 -27.68 23.38
CA PHE A 187 5.84 -28.28 23.09
C PHE A 187 5.34 -29.13 24.26
N PHE A 188 6.20 -29.98 24.82
CA PHE A 188 5.86 -30.85 25.95
C PHE A 188 5.36 -30.07 27.18
N CYS A 189 5.96 -28.92 27.49
CA CYS A 189 5.50 -28.08 28.60
C CYS A 189 4.09 -27.54 28.38
N LEU A 190 3.69 -27.27 27.13
CA LEU A 190 2.38 -26.71 26.81
C LEU A 190 1.26 -27.74 26.85
N GLU A 191 1.57 -29.01 26.60
CA GLU A 191 0.61 -30.10 26.79
C GLU A 191 0.04 -30.13 28.21
N PHE A 192 0.74 -29.54 29.19
CA PHE A 192 0.23 -29.45 30.55
C PHE A 192 -0.98 -28.53 30.73
N LEU A 193 -1.17 -27.57 29.83
CA LEU A 193 -2.31 -26.66 29.86
C LEU A 193 -3.33 -26.97 28.77
N ARG A 194 -3.17 -28.09 28.07
CA ARG A 194 -4.08 -28.50 27.01
C ARG A 194 -5.49 -28.76 27.56
N GLY A 195 -6.48 -28.10 26.97
CA GLY A 195 -7.87 -28.04 27.46
C GLY A 195 -8.12 -26.97 28.52
N PHE A 196 -7.10 -26.28 29.02
CA PHE A 196 -7.23 -25.22 30.04
C PHE A 196 -6.58 -23.90 29.59
N GLU A 197 -6.44 -23.71 28.28
CA GLU A 197 -5.70 -22.62 27.66
C GLU A 197 -6.31 -21.27 28.03
N ASP A 198 -7.62 -21.12 27.80
CA ASP A 198 -8.39 -19.90 28.08
C ASP A 198 -8.32 -19.51 29.57
N SER A 199 -8.46 -20.51 30.46
CA SER A 199 -8.39 -20.32 31.91
C SER A 199 -6.98 -20.00 32.42
N SER A 200 -5.96 -20.16 31.57
CA SER A 200 -4.55 -20.03 31.94
C SER A 200 -3.81 -18.97 31.12
N VAL A 201 -4.50 -18.15 30.32
CA VAL A 201 -3.89 -17.08 29.50
C VAL A 201 -2.98 -16.17 30.33
N GLY A 202 -3.41 -15.77 31.53
CA GLY A 202 -2.60 -14.93 32.42
C GLY A 202 -1.26 -15.57 32.81
N LEU A 203 -1.29 -16.86 33.15
CA LEU A 203 -0.10 -17.63 33.51
C LEU A 203 0.82 -17.87 32.31
N LEU A 204 0.24 -18.23 31.15
CA LEU A 204 0.97 -18.39 29.90
C LEU A 204 1.73 -17.11 29.55
N LEU A 205 1.09 -15.95 29.67
CA LEU A 205 1.72 -14.66 29.39
C LEU A 205 2.80 -14.30 30.40
N GLN A 206 2.57 -14.53 31.70
CA GLN A 206 3.60 -14.36 32.72
C GLN A 206 4.83 -15.25 32.44
N THR A 207 4.59 -16.48 32.00
CA THR A 207 5.65 -17.43 31.68
C THR A 207 6.40 -17.02 30.42
N CYS A 208 5.69 -16.58 29.38
CA CYS A 208 6.27 -16.05 28.15
C CYS A 208 7.18 -14.85 28.43
N THR A 209 6.70 -13.89 29.24
CA THR A 209 7.45 -12.67 29.56
C THR A 209 8.66 -12.90 30.45
N ASN A 210 8.61 -13.87 31.37
CA ASN A 210 9.71 -14.17 32.29
C ASN A 210 10.71 -15.21 31.73
N SER A 211 10.35 -15.97 30.70
CA SER A 211 11.21 -16.98 30.10
C SER A 211 12.40 -16.35 29.37
N SER A 212 13.60 -16.88 29.59
CA SER A 212 14.80 -16.52 28.83
C SER A 212 14.98 -17.37 27.55
N CYS A 213 14.09 -18.33 27.28
CA CYS A 213 14.18 -19.25 26.14
C CYS A 213 13.26 -18.80 24.99
N PRO A 214 13.79 -18.31 23.85
CA PRO A 214 12.98 -17.83 22.73
C PRO A 214 12.07 -18.91 22.12
N TYR A 215 12.50 -20.18 22.13
CA TYR A 215 11.68 -21.30 21.65
C TYR A 215 10.46 -21.52 22.53
N LEU A 216 10.62 -21.47 23.86
CA LEU A 216 9.47 -21.57 24.77
C LEU A 216 8.54 -20.37 24.62
N GLN A 217 9.09 -19.15 24.49
CA GLN A 217 8.28 -17.96 24.23
C GLN A 217 7.47 -18.08 22.94
N PHE A 218 8.10 -18.52 21.85
CA PHE A 218 7.45 -18.74 20.56
C PHE A 218 6.33 -19.79 20.64
N GLU A 219 6.60 -20.93 21.29
CA GLU A 219 5.61 -21.99 21.42
C GLU A 219 4.42 -21.54 22.30
N ILE A 220 4.67 -20.78 23.38
CA ILE A 220 3.58 -20.18 24.18
C ILE A 220 2.75 -19.21 23.32
N LEU A 221 3.39 -18.35 22.54
CA LEU A 221 2.68 -17.44 21.63
C LEU A 221 1.85 -18.23 20.62
N ARG A 222 2.37 -19.34 20.09
CA ARG A 222 1.63 -20.21 19.18
C ARG A 222 0.40 -20.80 19.87
N PHE A 223 0.58 -21.30 21.10
CA PHE A 223 -0.48 -21.87 21.89
C PHE A 223 -1.58 -20.84 22.22
N LEU A 224 -1.19 -19.60 22.53
CA LEU A 224 -2.13 -18.50 22.76
C LEU A 224 -2.99 -18.18 21.53
N THR A 225 -2.51 -18.40 20.30
CA THR A 225 -3.35 -18.21 19.10
C THR A 225 -4.51 -19.20 18.99
N HIS A 226 -4.54 -20.27 19.81
CA HIS A 226 -5.69 -21.17 19.87
C HIS A 226 -6.75 -20.75 20.90
N CYS A 227 -6.48 -19.75 21.73
CA CYS A 227 -7.40 -19.25 22.75
C CYS A 227 -8.53 -18.39 22.16
N GLN A 228 -9.58 -18.15 22.95
CA GLN A 228 -10.69 -17.29 22.57
C GLN A 228 -10.23 -15.86 22.28
N PRO A 229 -10.63 -15.27 21.13
CA PRO A 229 -10.21 -13.92 20.74
C PRO A 229 -10.50 -12.84 21.79
N GLN A 230 -11.62 -12.93 22.52
CA GLN A 230 -12.00 -11.94 23.54
C GLN A 230 -10.98 -11.85 24.68
N LEU A 231 -10.45 -13.00 25.14
CA LEU A 231 -9.42 -13.05 26.18
C LEU A 231 -8.09 -12.46 25.70
N LEU A 232 -7.75 -12.73 24.43
CA LEU A 232 -6.55 -12.23 23.79
C LEU A 232 -6.59 -10.71 23.59
N LYS A 233 -7.76 -10.14 23.23
CA LYS A 233 -7.95 -8.67 23.10
C LYS A 233 -7.63 -7.94 24.40
N LEU A 234 -8.07 -8.46 25.54
CA LEU A 234 -7.79 -7.88 26.88
C LEU A 234 -6.30 -7.89 27.27
N ARG A 235 -5.47 -8.64 26.53
CA ARG A 235 -4.04 -8.81 26.79
C ARG A 235 -3.18 -8.48 25.58
N PHE A 236 -3.76 -7.79 24.59
CA PHE A 236 -3.15 -7.52 23.30
C PHE A 236 -1.75 -6.92 23.42
N SER A 237 -1.59 -5.89 24.25
CA SER A 237 -0.31 -5.20 24.40
C SER A 237 0.81 -6.12 24.87
N LEU A 238 0.49 -7.00 25.81
CA LEU A 238 1.46 -7.92 26.39
C LEU A 238 1.86 -8.99 25.38
N ILE A 239 0.88 -9.52 24.64
CA ILE A 239 1.11 -10.52 23.59
C ILE A 239 1.98 -9.93 22.47
N VAL A 240 1.65 -8.75 21.97
CA VAL A 240 2.42 -8.09 20.89
C VAL A 240 3.85 -7.80 21.34
N ARG A 241 4.06 -7.33 22.58
CA ARG A 241 5.41 -7.14 23.11
C ARG A 241 6.21 -8.44 23.15
N SER A 242 5.57 -9.56 23.52
CA SER A 242 6.22 -10.87 23.48
C SER A 242 6.58 -11.31 22.05
N PHE A 243 5.71 -11.10 21.06
CA PHE A 243 6.03 -11.34 19.65
C PHE A 243 7.26 -10.55 19.21
N VAL A 244 7.30 -9.26 19.54
CA VAL A 244 8.40 -8.36 19.22
C VAL A 244 9.72 -8.82 19.86
N GLN A 245 9.69 -9.35 21.09
CA GLN A 245 10.88 -9.92 21.74
C GLN A 245 11.39 -11.16 20.99
N VAL A 246 10.51 -12.08 20.61
CA VAL A 246 10.88 -13.31 19.89
C VAL A 246 11.40 -13.01 18.48
N LEU A 247 10.86 -11.99 17.81
CA LEU A 247 11.30 -11.56 16.47
C LEU A 247 12.77 -11.13 16.40
N LYS A 248 13.38 -10.74 17.53
CA LYS A 248 14.83 -10.47 17.59
C LYS A 248 15.70 -11.71 17.37
N PHE A 249 15.13 -12.89 17.50
CA PHE A 249 15.87 -14.15 17.36
C PHE A 249 15.78 -14.66 15.92
N GLN A 250 16.84 -14.46 15.13
CA GLN A 250 16.90 -14.75 13.69
C GLN A 250 16.37 -16.14 13.29
N LYS A 251 16.64 -17.20 14.07
CA LYS A 251 16.19 -18.56 13.75
C LYS A 251 14.67 -18.74 13.82
N LEU A 252 13.97 -17.88 14.57
CA LEU A 252 12.51 -17.93 14.73
C LEU A 252 11.80 -16.76 14.04
N GLU A 253 12.52 -15.77 13.53
CA GLU A 253 11.97 -14.54 12.97
C GLU A 253 10.87 -14.81 11.94
N TYR A 254 11.15 -15.63 10.92
CA TYR A 254 10.19 -15.95 9.87
C TYR A 254 8.90 -16.60 10.42
N SER A 255 9.04 -17.65 11.23
CA SER A 255 7.90 -18.37 11.83
C SER A 255 7.10 -17.48 12.78
N CYS A 256 7.78 -16.65 13.57
CA CYS A 256 7.18 -15.70 14.50
C CYS A 256 6.40 -14.61 13.75
N LYS A 257 6.91 -14.12 12.62
CA LYS A 257 6.22 -13.15 11.77
C LYS A 257 4.92 -13.74 11.22
N GLN A 258 4.96 -14.95 10.67
CA GLN A 258 3.76 -15.63 10.16
C GLN A 258 2.71 -15.85 11.25
N LEU A 259 3.17 -16.22 12.45
CA LEU A 259 2.29 -16.40 13.60
C LEU A 259 1.67 -15.07 14.08
N LEU A 260 2.44 -13.98 14.14
CA LEU A 260 1.94 -12.65 14.46
C LEU A 260 0.86 -12.21 13.46
N ILE A 261 1.04 -12.45 12.16
CA ILE A 261 0.05 -12.14 11.13
C ILE A 261 -1.24 -12.95 11.38
N SER A 262 -1.11 -14.25 11.66
CA SER A 262 -2.26 -15.11 11.98
C SER A 262 -2.99 -14.62 13.23
N PHE A 263 -2.26 -14.25 14.27
CA PHE A 263 -2.81 -13.70 15.51
C PHE A 263 -3.58 -12.40 15.25
N LEU A 264 -2.99 -11.44 14.54
CA LEU A 264 -3.67 -10.19 14.19
C LEU A 264 -4.94 -10.48 13.38
N ASN A 265 -4.87 -11.37 12.38
CA ASN A 265 -6.03 -11.72 11.57
C ASN A 265 -7.15 -12.35 12.39
N GLN A 266 -6.81 -13.23 13.35
CA GLN A 266 -7.78 -13.86 14.26
C GLN A 266 -8.49 -12.83 15.16
N LEU A 267 -7.77 -11.83 15.68
CA LEU A 267 -8.36 -10.81 16.55
C LEU A 267 -9.27 -9.83 15.83
N ILE A 268 -8.93 -9.53 14.58
CA ILE A 268 -9.67 -8.64 13.70
C ILE A 268 -11.03 -9.28 13.34
N GLY A 269 -11.08 -10.60 13.12
CA GLY A 269 -12.34 -11.32 12.89
C GLY A 269 -13.19 -10.70 11.78
N GLU A 270 -14.52 -10.75 11.92
CA GLU A 270 -15.48 -10.09 11.01
C GLU A 270 -15.71 -8.60 11.36
N GLN A 271 -15.54 -8.22 12.63
CA GLN A 271 -15.66 -6.85 13.11
C GLN A 271 -14.29 -6.32 13.56
N PRO A 272 -13.54 -5.69 12.63
CA PRO A 272 -12.19 -5.21 12.88
C PRO A 272 -12.18 -4.14 13.98
N ASP A 273 -11.44 -4.42 15.05
CA ASP A 273 -11.10 -3.45 16.09
C ASP A 273 -9.82 -2.71 15.69
N PHE A 274 -9.99 -1.50 15.16
CA PHE A 274 -8.88 -0.69 14.64
C PHE A 274 -8.03 -0.07 15.74
N ASP A 275 -8.54 0.02 16.97
CA ASP A 275 -7.78 0.55 18.10
C ASP A 275 -6.62 -0.40 18.43
N LEU A 276 -6.82 -1.72 18.30
CA LEU A 276 -5.76 -2.72 18.43
C LEU A 276 -4.70 -2.59 17.32
N LEU A 277 -5.09 -2.25 16.10
CA LEU A 277 -4.13 -2.07 14.99
C LEU A 277 -3.30 -0.79 15.16
N VAL A 278 -3.91 0.25 15.71
CA VAL A 278 -3.23 1.47 16.11
C VAL A 278 -2.26 1.19 17.26
N GLU A 279 -2.71 0.45 18.28
CA GLU A 279 -1.87 0.02 19.40
C GLU A 279 -0.70 -0.86 18.93
N PHE A 280 -0.92 -1.73 17.95
CA PHE A 280 0.16 -2.51 17.32
C PHE A 280 1.24 -1.62 16.70
N VAL A 281 0.84 -0.55 16.00
CA VAL A 281 1.79 0.44 15.48
C VAL A 281 2.57 1.10 16.61
N GLU A 282 1.96 1.34 17.78
CA GLU A 282 2.64 1.93 18.94
C GLU A 282 3.61 0.97 19.63
N LEU A 283 3.25 -0.30 19.77
CA LEU A 283 4.02 -1.29 20.50
C LEU A 283 5.26 -1.82 19.76
N THR A 284 5.33 -1.61 18.46
CA THR A 284 6.45 -2.04 17.61
C THR A 284 7.66 -1.09 17.65
N ASP A 285 7.71 -0.17 18.62
CA ASP A 285 8.72 0.91 18.65
C ASP A 285 10.14 0.39 18.77
N GLY A 286 11.04 0.92 17.94
CA GLY A 286 12.46 0.55 17.93
C GLY A 286 12.79 -0.91 17.55
N GLN A 287 11.80 -1.77 17.32
CA GLN A 287 12.03 -3.23 17.32
C GLN A 287 11.64 -3.93 16.02
N LEU A 288 10.59 -3.45 15.34
CA LEU A 288 10.28 -3.88 13.97
C LEU A 288 10.67 -2.78 12.98
N SER A 289 11.08 -3.20 11.78
CA SER A 289 11.28 -2.30 10.65
C SER A 289 9.94 -1.94 9.99
N LEU A 290 9.90 -0.83 9.26
CA LEU A 290 8.67 -0.36 8.60
C LEU A 290 8.12 -1.39 7.63
N ASP A 291 8.98 -2.05 6.84
CA ASP A 291 8.60 -3.10 5.89
C ASP A 291 7.98 -4.33 6.59
N GLN A 292 8.42 -4.69 7.80
CA GLN A 292 7.81 -5.77 8.56
C GLN A 292 6.37 -5.42 8.96
N VAL A 293 6.12 -4.17 9.38
CA VAL A 293 4.77 -3.67 9.71
C VAL A 293 3.89 -3.60 8.46
N LEU A 294 4.44 -3.10 7.34
CA LEU A 294 3.73 -3.02 6.06
C LEU A 294 3.38 -4.41 5.52
N ASP A 295 4.26 -5.42 5.62
CA ASP A 295 3.96 -6.81 5.23
C ASP A 295 2.80 -7.39 6.06
N CYS A 296 2.75 -7.10 7.36
CA CYS A 296 1.61 -7.49 8.20
C CYS A 296 0.31 -6.86 7.68
N PHE A 297 0.30 -5.54 7.45
CA PHE A 297 -0.87 -4.83 6.93
C PHE A 297 -1.28 -5.32 5.54
N GLN A 298 -0.32 -5.58 4.67
CA GLN A 298 -0.55 -6.10 3.32
C GLN A 298 -1.26 -7.46 3.37
N LYS A 299 -0.81 -8.38 4.22
CA LYS A 299 -1.43 -9.70 4.39
C LYS A 299 -2.82 -9.60 5.02
N LEU A 300 -3.01 -8.72 6.00
CA LEU A 300 -4.34 -8.46 6.57
C LEU A 300 -5.33 -7.96 5.51
N ILE A 301 -4.93 -7.04 4.64
CA ILE A 301 -5.75 -6.58 3.50
C ILE A 301 -6.15 -7.76 2.61
N ILE A 302 -5.20 -8.63 2.25
CA ILE A 302 -5.44 -9.80 1.38
C ILE A 302 -6.38 -10.80 2.03
N MET A 303 -6.23 -11.04 3.34
CA MET A 303 -7.05 -12.01 4.07
C MET A 303 -8.48 -11.52 4.27
N GLN A 304 -8.66 -10.23 4.60
CA GLN A 304 -9.97 -9.63 4.88
C GLN A 304 -10.79 -9.38 3.61
N LYS A 305 -10.14 -9.13 2.47
CA LYS A 305 -10.78 -8.88 1.17
C LYS A 305 -11.91 -7.84 1.20
N ASN A 306 -11.77 -6.84 2.06
CA ASN A 306 -12.80 -5.85 2.34
C ASN A 306 -12.24 -4.43 2.11
N GLU A 307 -12.89 -3.64 1.25
CA GLU A 307 -12.46 -2.28 0.95
C GLU A 307 -12.66 -1.32 2.14
N GLN A 308 -13.72 -1.49 2.93
CA GLN A 308 -13.96 -0.69 4.15
C GLN A 308 -12.90 -0.97 5.21
N PHE A 309 -12.46 -2.23 5.32
CA PHE A 309 -11.34 -2.59 6.17
C PHE A 309 -10.05 -1.89 5.72
N THR A 310 -9.74 -1.96 4.43
CA THR A 310 -8.56 -1.32 3.84
C THR A 310 -8.58 0.19 4.07
N TYR A 311 -9.71 0.83 3.80
CA TYR A 311 -9.94 2.25 4.05
C TYR A 311 -9.69 2.65 5.51
N LYS A 312 -10.34 1.96 6.46
CA LYS A 312 -10.19 2.25 7.90
C LYS A 312 -8.79 1.97 8.41
N LEU A 313 -8.14 0.89 7.94
CA LEU A 313 -6.75 0.58 8.29
C LEU A 313 -5.84 1.73 7.89
N VAL A 314 -5.93 2.20 6.65
CA VAL A 314 -5.09 3.30 6.13
C VAL A 314 -5.34 4.58 6.90
N THR A 315 -6.60 5.01 7.00
CA THR A 315 -7.00 6.28 7.61
C THR A 315 -6.66 6.36 9.11
N LYS A 316 -6.69 5.23 9.83
CA LYS A 316 -6.38 5.18 11.27
C LYS A 316 -4.90 5.00 11.59
N THR A 317 -4.13 4.33 10.74
CA THR A 317 -2.76 3.92 11.10
C THR A 317 -1.65 4.70 10.42
N PHE A 318 -1.86 5.24 9.21
CA PHE A 318 -0.77 5.80 8.39
C PHE A 318 -0.06 6.99 9.04
N GLU A 319 -0.81 7.96 9.55
CA GLU A 319 -0.23 9.13 10.21
C GLU A 319 0.71 8.72 11.34
N ARG A 320 0.24 7.84 12.24
CA ARG A 320 1.03 7.34 13.36
C ARG A 320 2.23 6.52 12.87
N LEU A 321 2.02 5.65 11.88
CA LEU A 321 3.07 4.81 11.31
C LEU A 321 4.21 5.66 10.73
N PHE A 322 3.90 6.56 9.80
CA PHE A 322 4.93 7.34 9.12
C PHE A 322 5.54 8.43 10.00
N THR A 323 4.79 8.99 10.95
CA THR A 323 5.36 9.89 11.97
C THR A 323 6.38 9.15 12.84
N LYS A 324 6.07 7.91 13.23
CA LYS A 324 6.93 7.10 14.09
C LYS A 324 8.23 6.67 13.41
N PHE A 325 8.17 6.30 12.14
CA PHE A 325 9.34 5.87 11.38
C PHE A 325 10.12 7.03 10.74
N ARG A 326 9.64 8.27 10.85
CA ARG A 326 10.18 9.47 10.19
C ARG A 326 11.68 9.69 10.32
N SER A 327 12.25 9.38 11.49
CA SER A 327 13.68 9.59 11.79
C SER A 327 14.58 8.38 11.46
N LYS A 328 14.01 7.24 11.07
CA LYS A 328 14.76 6.02 10.76
C LYS A 328 15.07 5.96 9.27
N ALA A 329 16.32 5.65 8.93
CA ALA A 329 16.72 5.42 7.54
C ALA A 329 15.91 4.26 6.94
N TYR A 330 15.35 4.47 5.76
CA TYR A 330 14.54 3.48 5.06
C TYR A 330 15.06 3.26 3.65
N ASN A 331 15.35 2.00 3.30
CA ASN A 331 15.93 1.62 2.00
C ASN A 331 15.02 0.72 1.15
N GLU A 332 13.98 0.14 1.75
CA GLU A 332 13.10 -0.85 1.11
C GLU A 332 11.95 -0.20 0.30
N PHE A 333 12.26 0.86 -0.46
CA PHE A 333 11.26 1.67 -1.17
C PHE A 333 10.31 0.83 -2.03
N TYR A 334 10.82 -0.21 -2.69
CA TYR A 334 10.03 -1.12 -3.52
C TYR A 334 8.85 -1.76 -2.79
N LEU A 335 9.01 -2.14 -1.52
CA LEU A 335 7.94 -2.75 -0.72
C LEU A 335 6.83 -1.73 -0.40
N LEU A 336 7.21 -0.48 -0.08
CA LEU A 336 6.25 0.59 0.12
C LEU A 336 5.49 0.93 -1.17
N HIS A 337 6.16 0.93 -2.32
CA HIS A 337 5.51 1.07 -3.63
C HIS A 337 4.47 -0.03 -3.88
N GLN A 338 4.83 -1.29 -3.64
CA GLN A 338 3.91 -2.43 -3.78
C GLN A 338 2.71 -2.29 -2.85
N PHE A 339 2.94 -1.91 -1.60
CA PHE A 339 1.89 -1.72 -0.62
C PHE A 339 0.89 -0.62 -1.03
N VAL A 340 1.38 0.54 -1.47
CA VAL A 340 0.53 1.64 -1.97
C VAL A 340 -0.29 1.19 -3.17
N GLN A 341 0.34 0.52 -4.14
CA GLN A 341 -0.38 -0.03 -5.30
C GLN A 341 -1.47 -1.02 -4.87
N GLN A 342 -1.19 -1.84 -3.86
CA GLN A 342 -2.15 -2.82 -3.38
C GLN A 342 -3.34 -2.15 -2.67
N VAL A 343 -3.10 -1.16 -1.81
CA VAL A 343 -4.16 -0.37 -1.17
C VAL A 343 -5.06 0.24 -2.24
N LEU A 344 -4.47 0.88 -3.25
CA LEU A 344 -5.21 1.41 -4.39
C LEU A 344 -6.02 0.29 -5.04
N SER A 345 -5.41 -0.86 -5.40
CA SER A 345 -6.09 -1.98 -6.07
C SER A 345 -7.31 -2.52 -5.33
N PHE A 346 -7.32 -2.47 -4.00
CA PHE A 346 -8.40 -3.02 -3.18
C PHE A 346 -9.57 -2.05 -2.98
N VAL A 347 -9.33 -0.74 -2.93
CA VAL A 347 -10.39 0.26 -2.75
C VAL A 347 -11.00 0.61 -4.09
N LYS A 348 -12.27 0.23 -4.29
CA LYS A 348 -13.01 0.46 -5.54
C LYS A 348 -13.92 1.68 -5.46
N SER A 349 -14.44 1.97 -4.27
CA SER A 349 -15.28 3.16 -4.05
C SER A 349 -14.49 4.46 -4.24
N ASN A 350 -15.02 5.35 -5.08
CA ASN A 350 -14.43 6.65 -5.40
C ASN A 350 -14.35 7.57 -4.18
N THR A 351 -15.38 7.53 -3.33
CA THR A 351 -15.45 8.37 -2.12
C THR A 351 -14.37 7.97 -1.11
N LEU A 352 -14.23 6.67 -0.85
CA LEU A 352 -13.19 6.14 0.04
C LEU A 352 -11.79 6.38 -0.52
N LEU A 353 -11.64 6.28 -1.84
CA LEU A 353 -10.36 6.50 -2.51
C LEU A 353 -9.90 7.95 -2.36
N SER A 354 -10.80 8.92 -2.57
CA SER A 354 -10.50 10.35 -2.38
C SER A 354 -9.98 10.64 -0.97
N ASP A 355 -10.65 10.09 0.04
CA ASP A 355 -10.23 10.24 1.44
C ASP A 355 -8.87 9.57 1.71
N ILE A 356 -8.59 8.40 1.12
CA ILE A 356 -7.29 7.71 1.26
C ILE A 356 -6.14 8.54 0.70
N LEU A 357 -6.36 9.31 -0.36
CA LEU A 357 -5.31 10.15 -0.96
C LEU A 357 -4.74 11.17 0.04
N ILE A 358 -5.57 11.69 0.95
CA ILE A 358 -5.13 12.57 2.04
C ILE A 358 -4.08 11.85 2.90
N HIS A 359 -4.30 10.57 3.21
CA HIS A 359 -3.38 9.79 4.04
C HIS A 359 -2.11 9.35 3.30
N PHE A 360 -2.13 9.27 1.97
CA PHE A 360 -0.92 9.07 1.17
C PHE A 360 0.03 10.26 1.20
N ASN A 361 -0.44 11.45 1.60
CA ASN A 361 0.45 12.58 1.86
C ASN A 361 1.47 12.27 2.97
N PHE A 362 1.11 11.48 3.99
CA PHE A 362 2.07 11.04 5.02
C PHE A 362 3.17 10.15 4.45
N VAL A 363 2.84 9.32 3.45
CA VAL A 363 3.82 8.49 2.73
C VAL A 363 4.77 9.36 1.93
N TYR A 364 4.22 10.35 1.21
CA TYR A 364 5.00 11.31 0.44
C TYR A 364 5.96 12.11 1.32
N GLU A 365 5.47 12.73 2.40
CA GLU A 365 6.29 13.52 3.32
C GLU A 365 7.38 12.68 3.98
N PHE A 366 7.06 11.45 4.36
CA PHE A 366 8.05 10.50 4.86
C PHE A 366 9.16 10.26 3.83
N LEU A 367 8.79 9.89 2.59
CA LEU A 367 9.76 9.60 1.54
C LEU A 367 10.55 10.83 1.11
N LYS A 368 9.94 12.01 1.08
CA LYS A 368 10.59 13.26 0.70
C LYS A 368 11.78 13.58 1.60
N LEU A 369 11.67 13.25 2.89
CA LEU A 369 12.75 13.40 3.87
C LEU A 369 13.84 12.34 3.71
N GLN A 370 13.49 11.13 3.29
CA GLN A 370 14.43 10.01 3.14
C GLN A 370 15.16 10.04 1.79
N ASN A 371 14.39 10.18 0.71
CA ASN A 371 14.85 10.20 -0.68
C ASN A 371 13.79 10.87 -1.58
N LYS A 372 14.05 12.11 -2.00
CA LYS A 372 13.15 12.91 -2.85
C LYS A 372 12.75 12.18 -4.14
N THR A 373 13.71 11.56 -4.84
CA THR A 373 13.43 10.83 -6.09
C THR A 373 12.43 9.69 -5.86
N GLN A 374 12.53 8.95 -4.75
CA GLN A 374 11.58 7.88 -4.43
C GLN A 374 10.20 8.41 -4.04
N ALA A 375 10.14 9.56 -3.35
CA ALA A 375 8.87 10.25 -3.08
C ALA A 375 8.13 10.57 -4.37
N GLY A 376 8.84 11.16 -5.34
CA GLY A 376 8.29 11.46 -6.66
C GLY A 376 7.82 10.21 -7.42
N ARG A 377 8.58 9.10 -7.34
CA ARG A 377 8.18 7.82 -7.96
C ARG A 377 6.91 7.24 -7.33
N VAL A 378 6.73 7.31 -6.00
CA VAL A 378 5.50 6.81 -5.35
C VAL A 378 4.31 7.64 -5.78
N THR A 379 4.43 8.97 -5.78
CA THR A 379 3.34 9.86 -6.24
C THR A 379 3.00 9.62 -7.72
N ALA A 380 4.01 9.44 -8.57
CA ALA A 380 3.79 9.07 -9.97
C ALA A 380 3.03 7.74 -10.10
N ARG A 381 3.38 6.73 -9.30
CA ARG A 381 2.67 5.44 -9.27
C ARG A 381 1.21 5.58 -8.86
N ILE A 382 0.93 6.41 -7.84
CA ILE A 382 -0.44 6.73 -7.43
C ILE A 382 -1.20 7.32 -8.62
N CYS A 383 -0.63 8.32 -9.30
CA CYS A 383 -1.25 8.95 -10.46
C CYS A 383 -1.56 7.94 -11.59
N THR A 384 -0.61 7.07 -11.93
CA THR A 384 -0.81 6.05 -12.96
C THR A 384 -1.91 5.06 -12.60
N GLU A 385 -1.98 4.61 -11.34
CA GLU A 385 -3.02 3.67 -10.90
C GLU A 385 -4.40 4.32 -10.78
N LEU A 386 -4.46 5.63 -10.49
CA LEU A 386 -5.68 6.41 -10.54
C LEU A 386 -6.16 6.65 -11.97
N ALA A 387 -5.28 7.01 -12.90
CA ALA A 387 -5.65 7.28 -14.30
C ALA A 387 -6.12 6.04 -15.07
N LYS A 388 -5.70 4.84 -14.66
CA LYS A 388 -6.24 3.57 -15.19
C LYS A 388 -7.70 3.35 -14.83
N ARG A 389 -8.21 4.09 -13.87
CA ARG A 389 -9.55 3.96 -13.36
C ARG A 389 -10.32 5.18 -13.86
N ASP A 390 -11.50 4.94 -14.41
CA ASP A 390 -12.36 5.99 -14.92
C ASP A 390 -13.04 6.70 -13.73
N ILE A 391 -12.26 7.46 -12.96
CA ILE A 391 -12.69 8.11 -11.72
C ILE A 391 -12.50 9.61 -11.75
N SER A 392 -13.49 10.30 -11.20
CA SER A 392 -13.35 11.69 -10.80
C SER A 392 -12.65 11.78 -9.44
N ILE A 393 -11.61 12.60 -9.37
CA ILE A 393 -10.86 12.91 -8.16
C ILE A 393 -11.06 14.40 -7.88
N PRO A 394 -11.21 14.82 -6.61
CA PRO A 394 -11.35 16.24 -6.29
C PRO A 394 -10.14 17.05 -6.76
N PHE A 395 -10.41 18.26 -7.25
CA PHE A 395 -9.43 19.15 -7.84
C PHE A 395 -8.20 19.39 -6.94
N ASN A 396 -8.44 19.68 -5.65
CA ASN A 396 -7.38 19.93 -4.68
C ASN A 396 -6.42 18.75 -4.53
N GLN A 397 -6.89 17.51 -4.68
CA GLN A 397 -6.03 16.32 -4.57
C GLN A 397 -5.14 16.17 -5.80
N VAL A 398 -5.65 16.47 -7.00
CA VAL A 398 -4.84 16.45 -8.23
C VAL A 398 -3.78 17.55 -8.21
N VAL A 399 -4.13 18.75 -7.73
CA VAL A 399 -3.18 19.84 -7.47
C VAL A 399 -2.04 19.39 -6.56
N ILE A 400 -2.36 18.74 -5.43
CA ILE A 400 -1.36 18.22 -4.50
C ILE A 400 -0.46 17.19 -5.21
N LEU A 401 -1.02 16.20 -5.90
CA LEU A 401 -0.25 15.17 -6.59
C LEU A 401 0.72 15.75 -7.63
N ILE A 402 0.28 16.76 -8.40
CA ILE A 402 1.14 17.44 -9.38
C ILE A 402 2.29 18.17 -8.69
N SER A 403 1.99 18.94 -7.65
CA SER A 403 3.00 19.70 -6.89
C SER A 403 4.09 18.77 -6.31
N GLN A 404 3.66 17.62 -5.78
CA GLN A 404 4.53 16.61 -5.19
C GLN A 404 5.50 16.00 -6.21
N ILE A 405 5.04 15.73 -7.44
CA ILE A 405 5.90 15.20 -8.50
C ILE A 405 6.90 16.27 -8.97
N ASN A 406 6.44 17.51 -9.18
CA ASN A 406 7.28 18.62 -9.61
C ASN A 406 8.41 18.94 -8.61
N GLU A 407 8.15 18.81 -7.30
CA GLU A 407 9.15 19.10 -6.27
C GLU A 407 10.26 18.03 -6.16
N CYS A 408 9.94 16.79 -6.55
CA CYS A 408 10.75 15.62 -6.19
C CYS A 408 11.47 14.96 -7.36
N VAL A 409 11.07 15.24 -8.61
CA VAL A 409 11.64 14.62 -9.82
C VAL A 409 12.30 15.69 -10.67
N SER A 410 13.56 15.49 -11.06
CA SER A 410 14.23 16.47 -11.93
C SER A 410 13.58 16.49 -13.33
N LYS A 411 13.48 17.66 -13.96
CA LYS A 411 12.94 17.80 -15.34
C LYS A 411 13.66 16.90 -16.36
N ALA A 412 14.92 16.53 -16.10
CA ALA A 412 15.72 15.64 -16.95
C ALA A 412 15.44 14.13 -16.71
N GLU A 413 14.82 13.78 -15.59
CA GLU A 413 14.48 12.39 -15.22
C GLU A 413 13.03 12.00 -15.61
N TYR A 414 12.27 12.92 -16.21
CA TYR A 414 10.95 12.66 -16.78
C TYR A 414 11.05 11.75 -18.02
N GLN A 415 11.38 10.48 -17.81
CA GLN A 415 11.18 9.41 -18.78
C GLN A 415 9.97 8.58 -18.37
N PHE A 416 8.73 9.04 -18.62
CA PHE A 416 7.56 8.16 -18.59
C PHE A 416 6.37 8.84 -19.27
N ALA A 417 6.19 8.57 -20.56
CA ALA A 417 4.97 8.98 -21.28
C ALA A 417 3.69 8.54 -20.53
N ASP A 418 3.74 7.41 -19.82
CA ASP A 418 2.61 6.90 -19.02
C ASP A 418 2.25 7.78 -17.81
N VAL A 419 3.23 8.41 -17.15
CA VAL A 419 2.98 9.30 -16.00
C VAL A 419 2.44 10.64 -16.50
N VAL A 420 3.01 11.16 -17.58
CA VAL A 420 2.56 12.36 -18.29
C VAL A 420 1.12 12.18 -18.78
N TYR A 421 0.83 11.05 -19.42
CA TYR A 421 -0.51 10.67 -19.84
C TYR A 421 -1.47 10.50 -18.65
N ALA A 422 -1.04 9.82 -17.60
CA ALA A 422 -1.86 9.63 -16.40
C ALA A 422 -2.24 10.96 -15.73
N LEU A 423 -1.26 11.85 -15.54
CA LEU A 423 -1.51 13.20 -15.02
C LEU A 423 -2.48 13.96 -15.91
N SER A 424 -2.29 13.88 -17.23
CA SER A 424 -3.19 14.49 -18.21
C SER A 424 -4.64 14.00 -18.10
N CYS A 425 -4.84 12.70 -17.88
CA CYS A 425 -6.16 12.12 -17.65
C CYS A 425 -6.79 12.60 -16.32
N LEU A 426 -6.01 12.67 -15.24
CA LEU A 426 -6.49 13.13 -13.93
C LEU A 426 -6.85 14.60 -13.92
N ILE A 427 -6.05 15.44 -14.58
CA ILE A 427 -6.34 16.86 -14.80
C ILE A 427 -7.67 17.00 -15.54
N SER A 428 -7.86 16.23 -16.62
CA SER A 428 -9.10 16.27 -17.39
C SER A 428 -10.32 15.84 -16.57
N SER A 429 -10.22 14.80 -15.74
CA SER A 429 -11.37 14.28 -14.98
C SER A 429 -11.81 15.18 -13.81
N CYS A 430 -10.93 16.06 -13.32
CA CYS A 430 -11.29 17.07 -12.32
C CYS A 430 -12.21 18.14 -12.89
N ILE A 431 -11.96 18.54 -14.14
CA ILE A 431 -12.66 19.64 -14.78
C ILE A 431 -14.09 19.23 -15.14
N ASP A 432 -14.33 17.95 -15.39
CA ASP A 432 -15.66 17.37 -15.62
C ASP A 432 -16.54 17.41 -14.34
N ALA A 433 -15.95 17.46 -13.14
CA ALA A 433 -16.67 17.31 -11.87
C ALA A 433 -16.88 18.61 -11.08
N GLU A 434 -15.98 19.59 -11.21
CA GLU A 434 -16.02 20.85 -10.45
C GLU A 434 -15.94 22.08 -11.39
N GLN A 435 -16.85 22.19 -12.36
CA GLN A 435 -16.92 23.28 -13.36
C GLN A 435 -16.94 24.72 -12.77
N THR A 436 -17.04 24.90 -11.45
CA THR A 436 -17.29 26.22 -10.79
C THR A 436 -16.17 26.76 -9.90
N GLN A 437 -15.04 26.06 -9.66
CA GLN A 437 -13.99 26.55 -8.74
C GLN A 437 -12.53 26.31 -9.21
N ILE A 438 -12.25 26.43 -10.50
CA ILE A 438 -10.86 26.37 -10.97
C ILE A 438 -10.17 27.71 -10.66
N ASN A 439 -9.24 27.71 -9.70
CA ASN A 439 -8.52 28.90 -9.23
C ASN A 439 -7.21 29.14 -10.02
N GLN A 440 -6.65 30.35 -9.91
CA GLN A 440 -5.36 30.74 -10.54
C GLN A 440 -4.20 29.82 -10.13
N GLU A 441 -4.23 29.30 -8.90
CA GLU A 441 -3.23 28.38 -8.36
C GLU A 441 -3.09 27.09 -9.19
N PHE A 442 -4.19 26.54 -9.72
CA PHE A 442 -4.13 25.39 -10.62
C PHE A 442 -3.51 25.71 -11.97
N VAL A 443 -3.82 26.88 -12.54
CA VAL A 443 -3.20 27.32 -13.79
C VAL A 443 -1.69 27.47 -13.57
N ASP A 444 -1.28 28.08 -12.46
CA ASP A 444 0.13 28.25 -12.10
C ASP A 444 0.83 26.89 -11.88
N ILE A 445 0.15 25.91 -11.28
CA ILE A 445 0.68 24.56 -11.06
C ILE A 445 0.75 23.74 -12.35
N LEU A 446 -0.24 23.84 -13.22
CA LEU A 446 -0.22 23.26 -14.57
C LEU A 446 0.96 23.82 -15.37
N CYS A 447 1.22 25.11 -15.26
CA CYS A 447 2.30 25.76 -15.98
C CYS A 447 3.71 25.44 -15.43
N ASN A 448 3.78 24.82 -14.24
CA ASN A 448 5.01 24.25 -13.70
C ASN A 448 5.29 22.81 -14.17
N LEU A 449 4.35 22.14 -14.84
CA LEU A 449 4.56 20.83 -15.48
C LEU A 449 5.51 20.92 -16.68
N SER A 450 6.06 19.79 -17.13
CA SER A 450 6.78 19.76 -18.41
C SER A 450 5.84 20.13 -19.57
N THR A 451 6.40 20.78 -20.60
CA THR A 451 5.66 21.26 -21.78
C THR A 451 4.83 20.15 -22.43
N GLU A 452 5.34 18.92 -22.45
CA GLU A 452 4.69 17.73 -23.00
C GLU A 452 3.48 17.28 -22.17
N CYS A 453 3.57 17.36 -20.84
CA CYS A 453 2.47 16.98 -19.93
C CYS A 453 1.33 17.99 -19.97
N LEU A 454 1.67 19.28 -20.00
CA LEU A 454 0.69 20.33 -20.21
C LEU A 454 0.00 20.17 -21.57
N THR A 455 0.77 19.83 -22.61
CA THR A 455 0.24 19.62 -23.96
C THR A 455 -0.81 18.51 -24.00
N VAL A 456 -0.50 17.32 -23.49
CA VAL A 456 -1.43 16.18 -23.52
C VAL A 456 -2.65 16.44 -22.61
N ALA A 457 -2.45 17.07 -21.44
CA ALA A 457 -3.53 17.44 -20.53
C ALA A 457 -4.51 18.40 -21.20
N VAL A 458 -3.97 19.49 -21.76
CA VAL A 458 -4.78 20.50 -22.45
C VAL A 458 -5.46 19.91 -23.68
N LEU A 459 -4.81 19.05 -24.47
CA LEU A 459 -5.45 18.39 -25.61
C LEU A 459 -6.63 17.49 -25.21
N ASN A 460 -6.48 16.72 -24.15
CA ASN A 460 -7.57 15.89 -23.62
C ASN A 460 -8.71 16.75 -23.06
N MET A 461 -8.38 17.83 -22.36
CA MET A 461 -9.34 18.82 -21.88
C MET A 461 -10.09 19.47 -23.04
N ILE A 462 -9.38 19.93 -24.07
CA ILE A 462 -9.95 20.50 -25.28
C ILE A 462 -10.93 19.50 -25.85
N ASN A 463 -10.54 18.25 -26.09
CA ASN A 463 -11.44 17.27 -26.72
C ASN A 463 -12.71 16.99 -25.90
N ARG A 464 -12.66 17.09 -24.57
CA ARG A 464 -13.76 16.67 -23.68
C ARG A 464 -14.69 17.80 -23.18
N LEU A 465 -14.22 19.04 -23.08
CA LEU A 465 -14.95 20.08 -22.34
C LEU A 465 -15.93 20.93 -23.16
N ASP A 466 -17.11 21.20 -22.59
CA ASP A 466 -17.94 22.40 -22.83
C ASP A 466 -17.55 23.49 -21.81
N VAL A 467 -16.30 23.96 -21.84
CA VAL A 467 -15.81 24.99 -20.87
C VAL A 467 -16.22 26.41 -21.23
N SER A 468 -16.41 27.24 -20.19
CA SER A 468 -16.62 28.69 -20.28
C SER A 468 -15.44 29.40 -20.97
N GLU A 469 -15.75 30.43 -21.76
CA GLU A 469 -14.78 31.23 -22.53
C GLU A 469 -13.61 31.78 -21.69
N GLU A 470 -13.85 32.22 -20.45
CA GLU A 470 -12.83 32.77 -19.54
C GLU A 470 -11.73 31.77 -19.18
N PHE A 471 -12.07 30.49 -19.03
CA PHE A 471 -11.12 29.44 -18.70
C PHE A 471 -10.22 29.11 -19.90
N THR A 472 -10.82 28.98 -21.09
CA THR A 472 -10.11 28.79 -22.36
C THR A 472 -9.14 29.95 -22.60
N LEU A 473 -9.57 31.18 -22.31
CA LEU A 473 -8.74 32.39 -22.43
C LEU A 473 -7.56 32.40 -21.44
N SER A 474 -7.75 31.97 -20.20
CA SER A 474 -6.67 31.93 -19.20
C SER A 474 -5.60 30.88 -19.56
N ILE A 475 -6.03 29.69 -20.02
CA ILE A 475 -5.12 28.65 -20.52
C ILE A 475 -4.37 29.15 -21.76
N ILE A 476 -5.05 29.78 -22.72
CA ILE A 476 -4.38 30.36 -23.90
C ILE A 476 -3.34 31.40 -23.47
N LYS A 477 -3.69 32.36 -22.62
CA LYS A 477 -2.76 33.40 -22.16
C LYS A 477 -1.49 32.84 -21.51
N GLN A 478 -1.59 31.74 -20.76
CA GLN A 478 -0.40 31.10 -20.19
C GLN A 478 0.32 30.19 -21.19
N LEU A 479 -0.39 29.46 -22.07
CA LEU A 479 0.21 28.67 -23.15
C LEU A 479 1.07 29.51 -24.10
N LEU A 480 0.66 30.76 -24.34
CA LEU A 480 1.39 31.75 -25.12
C LEU A 480 2.76 32.11 -24.52
N GLN A 481 2.99 31.85 -23.24
CA GLN A 481 4.28 32.09 -22.58
C GLN A 481 5.29 30.94 -22.80
N PHE A 482 4.86 29.78 -23.32
CA PHE A 482 5.75 28.63 -23.53
C PHE A 482 6.50 28.69 -24.88
N THR A 483 7.75 28.24 -24.88
CA THR A 483 8.62 28.17 -26.06
C THR A 483 8.58 26.77 -26.69
N GLY A 484 8.44 26.68 -28.03
CA GLY A 484 8.54 25.43 -28.80
C GLY A 484 7.42 25.22 -29.81
N ASP A 485 7.48 24.13 -30.58
CA ASP A 485 6.53 23.81 -31.66
C ASP A 485 5.17 23.26 -31.17
N TRP A 486 5.12 22.77 -29.94
CA TRP A 486 3.92 22.13 -29.36
C TRP A 486 2.77 23.11 -29.08
N LYS A 487 3.09 24.38 -28.81
CA LYS A 487 2.09 25.45 -28.63
C LYS A 487 1.18 25.60 -29.85
N TYR A 488 1.71 25.33 -31.04
CA TYR A 488 0.98 25.44 -32.30
C TYR A 488 -0.07 24.32 -32.45
N PHE A 489 0.26 23.10 -32.03
CA PHE A 489 -0.64 21.95 -32.14
C PHE A 489 -1.87 22.07 -31.22
N ILE A 490 -1.68 22.55 -29.98
CA ILE A 490 -2.78 22.75 -29.01
C ILE A 490 -3.78 23.79 -29.52
N LEU A 491 -3.29 24.90 -30.08
CA LEU A 491 -4.13 25.96 -30.60
C LEU A 491 -4.93 25.51 -31.82
N VAL A 492 -4.33 24.76 -32.74
CA VAL A 492 -5.06 24.16 -33.88
C VAL A 492 -6.21 23.27 -33.40
N GLN A 493 -6.01 22.47 -32.35
CA GLN A 493 -7.06 21.60 -31.81
C GLN A 493 -8.16 22.40 -31.10
N LEU A 494 -7.82 23.47 -30.36
CA LEU A 494 -8.81 24.42 -29.81
C LEU A 494 -9.68 25.00 -30.92
N PHE A 495 -9.07 25.52 -31.98
CA PHE A 495 -9.79 26.15 -33.08
C PHE A 495 -10.69 25.17 -33.83
N ASN A 496 -10.23 23.94 -34.08
CA ASN A 496 -11.05 22.92 -34.72
C ASN A 496 -12.28 22.54 -33.88
N LYS A 497 -12.15 22.49 -32.54
CA LYS A 497 -13.29 22.19 -31.67
C LYS A 497 -14.32 23.32 -31.64
N TYR A 498 -13.88 24.56 -31.52
CA TYR A 498 -14.77 25.73 -31.46
C TYR A 498 -15.20 26.24 -32.84
N GLN A 499 -14.82 25.54 -33.92
CA GLN A 499 -15.08 25.92 -35.31
C GLN A 499 -16.55 26.24 -35.63
N ASN A 500 -17.50 25.65 -34.90
CA ASN A 500 -18.94 25.77 -35.15
C ASN A 500 -19.70 26.54 -34.05
N VAL A 501 -18.99 27.14 -33.08
CA VAL A 501 -19.58 27.90 -31.99
C VAL A 501 -19.52 29.39 -32.35
N GLU A 502 -20.67 30.07 -32.38
CA GLU A 502 -20.71 31.55 -32.44
C GLU A 502 -20.13 32.12 -31.14
N LEU A 503 -18.80 32.21 -31.06
CA LEU A 503 -18.12 32.84 -29.94
C LEU A 503 -18.44 34.34 -29.97
N ALA A 504 -18.91 34.87 -28.85
CA ALA A 504 -19.14 36.29 -28.70
C ALA A 504 -17.84 37.04 -29.05
N VAL A 505 -17.90 37.80 -30.13
CA VAL A 505 -16.82 38.69 -30.57
C VAL A 505 -16.51 39.59 -29.38
N ASN A 506 -15.32 39.50 -28.79
CA ASN A 506 -14.55 40.66 -28.34
C ASN A 506 -13.17 40.28 -27.78
N ASN A 507 -12.97 39.15 -27.08
CA ASN A 507 -11.64 38.85 -26.51
C ASN A 507 -10.93 37.66 -27.20
N PHE A 508 -11.59 36.52 -27.36
CA PHE A 508 -10.95 35.34 -27.96
C PHE A 508 -10.45 35.57 -29.40
N ASN A 509 -11.22 36.28 -30.21
CA ASN A 509 -10.86 36.61 -31.59
C ASN A 509 -9.70 37.62 -31.66
N GLU A 510 -9.62 38.59 -30.74
CA GLU A 510 -8.52 39.57 -30.70
C GLU A 510 -7.20 38.92 -30.29
N TYR A 511 -7.20 38.07 -29.25
CA TYR A 511 -5.99 37.35 -28.83
C TYR A 511 -5.57 36.27 -29.84
N GLY A 512 -6.52 35.55 -30.43
CA GLY A 512 -6.23 34.59 -31.51
C GLY A 512 -5.63 35.28 -32.75
N PHE A 513 -6.08 36.50 -33.05
CA PHE A 513 -5.57 37.32 -34.15
C PHE A 513 -4.18 37.91 -33.89
N GLU A 514 -3.95 38.57 -32.75
CA GLU A 514 -2.63 39.07 -32.36
C GLU A 514 -1.58 37.95 -32.29
N TYR A 515 -2.00 36.76 -31.88
CA TYR A 515 -1.11 35.61 -31.88
C TYR A 515 -0.83 35.07 -33.28
N ALA A 516 -1.82 34.97 -34.17
CA ALA A 516 -1.59 34.60 -35.57
C ALA A 516 -0.52 35.51 -36.21
N LYS A 517 -0.61 36.82 -35.97
CA LYS A 517 0.38 37.82 -36.40
C LYS A 517 1.80 37.52 -35.89
N GLN A 518 1.96 37.12 -34.63
CA GLN A 518 3.26 36.73 -34.07
C GLN A 518 3.79 35.41 -34.66
N VAL A 519 2.93 34.42 -34.92
CA VAL A 519 3.32 33.15 -35.57
C VAL A 519 3.85 33.38 -36.99
N PHE A 520 3.24 34.30 -37.73
CA PHE A 520 3.71 34.72 -39.06
C PHE A 520 5.08 35.41 -39.03
N GLN A 521 5.34 36.23 -38.01
CA GLN A 521 6.61 36.92 -37.86
C GLN A 521 7.76 35.98 -37.44
N LEU A 522 7.46 34.89 -36.73
CA LEU A 522 8.48 34.06 -36.06
C LEU A 522 8.71 32.69 -36.69
N SER A 523 7.75 32.12 -37.43
CA SER A 523 7.84 30.71 -37.85
C SER A 523 8.54 30.50 -39.20
N LYS A 524 9.59 29.67 -39.20
CA LYS A 524 10.18 29.06 -40.42
C LYS A 524 9.43 27.78 -40.86
N HIS A 525 8.27 27.50 -40.29
CA HIS A 525 7.59 26.20 -40.39
C HIS A 525 6.37 26.26 -41.33
N THR A 526 6.60 25.95 -42.61
CA THR A 526 5.63 25.99 -43.73
C THR A 526 4.37 25.14 -43.56
N GLN A 527 4.40 24.12 -42.69
CA GLN A 527 3.29 23.17 -42.53
C GLN A 527 2.09 23.74 -41.76
N MET A 528 2.24 24.87 -41.07
CA MET A 528 1.19 25.49 -40.25
C MET A 528 0.32 26.49 -41.01
N ILE A 529 0.77 26.97 -42.18
CA ILE A 529 0.12 28.02 -42.98
C ILE A 529 -1.34 27.67 -43.36
N PRO A 530 -1.67 26.44 -43.81
CA PRO A 530 -3.04 26.09 -44.20
C PRO A 530 -4.06 26.17 -43.06
N TYR A 531 -3.64 25.87 -41.83
CA TYR A 531 -4.50 25.89 -40.65
C TYR A 531 -4.82 27.32 -40.20
N ILE A 532 -3.85 28.23 -40.36
CA ILE A 532 -4.06 29.65 -40.06
C ILE A 532 -4.93 30.33 -41.14
N ASP A 533 -4.83 29.87 -42.39
CA ASP A 533 -5.70 30.32 -43.48
C ASP A 533 -7.17 29.97 -43.24
N GLN A 534 -7.45 28.72 -42.85
CA GLN A 534 -8.79 28.30 -42.46
C GLN A 534 -9.34 29.06 -41.24
N PHE A 535 -8.47 29.57 -40.38
CA PHE A 535 -8.84 30.39 -39.23
C PHE A 535 -9.22 31.81 -39.66
N LEU A 536 -8.40 32.47 -40.47
CA LEU A 536 -8.65 33.84 -40.93
C LEU A 536 -9.86 33.95 -41.87
N GLU A 537 -10.14 32.93 -42.67
CA GLU A 537 -11.34 32.87 -43.52
C GLU A 537 -12.66 32.83 -42.73
N LYS A 538 -12.63 32.36 -41.48
CA LYS A 538 -13.85 32.20 -40.66
C LYS A 538 -14.16 33.38 -39.77
N ILE A 539 -13.21 34.29 -39.55
CA ILE A 539 -13.45 35.49 -38.74
C ILE A 539 -13.93 36.63 -39.66
N ASP A 540 -15.14 36.49 -40.19
CA ASP A 540 -15.78 37.50 -41.04
C ASP A 540 -15.93 38.88 -40.33
N SER A 541 -15.94 38.88 -38.99
CA SER A 541 -16.04 40.09 -38.15
C SER A 541 -14.70 40.83 -37.97
N VAL A 542 -13.57 40.25 -38.36
CA VAL A 542 -12.23 40.85 -38.22
C VAL A 542 -11.85 41.73 -39.42
N ASN A 543 -12.72 41.89 -40.42
CA ASN A 543 -12.56 42.92 -41.46
C ASN A 543 -12.38 44.35 -40.90
N LYS A 544 -12.70 44.59 -39.61
CA LYS A 544 -12.47 45.86 -38.90
C LYS A 544 -11.17 45.92 -38.08
N LEU A 545 -10.57 44.79 -37.72
CA LEU A 545 -9.37 44.73 -36.87
C LEU A 545 -8.07 44.56 -37.68
N ILE A 546 -8.13 43.99 -38.89
CA ILE A 546 -6.95 43.87 -39.76
C ILE A 546 -6.71 45.17 -40.51
N THR A 547 -5.60 45.84 -40.21
CA THR A 547 -5.14 46.98 -41.01
C THR A 547 -4.79 46.51 -42.43
N ILE A 548 -4.86 47.42 -43.40
CA ILE A 548 -4.50 47.09 -44.79
C ILE A 548 -3.03 46.63 -44.87
N GLU A 549 -2.15 47.21 -44.06
CA GLU A 549 -0.74 46.83 -43.92
C GLU A 549 -0.56 45.38 -43.46
N ASP A 550 -1.32 44.94 -42.45
CA ASP A 550 -1.29 43.55 -41.98
C ASP A 550 -1.78 42.57 -43.05
N LYS A 551 -2.79 42.96 -43.85
CA LYS A 551 -3.27 42.15 -45.00
C LYS A 551 -2.18 41.99 -46.06
N ILE A 552 -1.43 43.05 -46.36
CA ILE A 552 -0.34 43.02 -47.35
C ILE A 552 0.80 42.13 -46.85
N ASN A 553 1.29 42.36 -45.63
CA ASN A 553 2.40 41.60 -45.06
C ASN A 553 2.10 40.10 -44.99
N PHE A 554 0.88 39.75 -44.60
CA PHE A 554 0.41 38.37 -44.56
C PHE A 554 0.41 37.71 -45.93
N GLN A 555 -0.07 38.39 -46.97
CA GLN A 555 -0.11 37.86 -48.33
C GLN A 555 1.28 37.79 -48.98
N LEU A 556 2.16 38.75 -48.69
CA LEU A 556 3.57 38.75 -49.11
C LEU A 556 4.35 37.57 -48.54
N GLN A 557 4.17 37.29 -47.25
CA GLN A 557 4.82 36.15 -46.61
C GLN A 557 4.38 34.83 -47.25
N LYS A 558 3.08 34.62 -47.48
CA LYS A 558 2.61 33.39 -48.14
C LYS A 558 3.20 33.17 -49.53
N LEU A 559 3.40 34.26 -50.28
CA LEU A 559 4.04 34.24 -51.59
C LEU A 559 5.53 33.89 -51.50
N ASN A 560 6.27 34.47 -50.55
CA ASN A 560 7.67 34.13 -50.32
C ASN A 560 7.90 32.66 -49.94
N TYR A 561 6.86 31.95 -49.49
CA TYR A 561 6.91 30.53 -49.12
C TYR A 561 6.31 29.56 -50.16
N GLY A 562 5.99 30.02 -51.37
CA GLY A 562 5.70 29.17 -52.52
C GLY A 562 4.23 28.88 -52.82
N ALA A 563 3.30 29.71 -52.34
CA ALA A 563 1.89 29.58 -52.71
C ALA A 563 1.60 30.15 -54.12
N GLU A 564 0.95 29.35 -54.96
CA GLU A 564 0.72 29.60 -56.39
C GLU A 564 -0.21 30.79 -56.70
N ARG A 565 -0.12 31.26 -57.96
CA ARG A 565 -0.89 32.28 -58.74
C ARG A 565 -2.13 32.95 -58.13
N LEU A 566 -3.00 32.22 -57.43
CA LEU A 566 -4.23 32.75 -56.80
C LEU A 566 -3.93 33.79 -55.70
N GLN A 567 -2.84 33.64 -54.94
CA GLN A 567 -2.47 34.62 -53.89
C GLN A 567 -1.86 35.92 -54.46
N LEU A 568 -1.24 35.81 -55.63
CA LEU A 568 -0.73 36.95 -56.42
C LEU A 568 -1.87 37.85 -56.91
N GLN A 569 -3.01 37.28 -57.31
CA GLN A 569 -4.19 38.05 -57.68
C GLN A 569 -4.81 38.80 -56.49
N VAL A 570 -4.81 38.20 -55.30
CA VAL A 570 -5.28 38.86 -54.07
C VAL A 570 -4.38 40.06 -53.70
N LEU A 571 -3.06 39.94 -53.86
CA LEU A 571 -2.14 41.06 -53.73
C LEU A 571 -2.39 42.15 -54.78
N ILE A 572 -2.65 41.77 -56.03
CA ILE A 572 -3.04 42.70 -57.10
C ILE A 572 -4.31 43.46 -56.71
N ASP A 573 -5.35 42.77 -56.28
CA ASP A 573 -6.63 43.38 -55.92
C ASP A 573 -6.52 44.25 -54.65
N LEU A 574 -5.73 43.84 -53.66
CA LEU A 574 -5.42 44.65 -52.47
C LEU A 574 -4.60 45.89 -52.83
N SER A 575 -3.59 45.75 -53.70
CA SER A 575 -2.81 46.89 -54.20
C SER A 575 -3.69 47.86 -54.96
N ASN A 576 -4.61 47.39 -55.81
CA ASN A 576 -5.57 48.24 -56.52
C ASN A 576 -6.50 48.96 -55.54
N LYS A 577 -6.99 48.29 -54.49
CA LYS A 577 -7.80 48.91 -53.43
C LYS A 577 -7.02 49.96 -52.63
N ILE A 578 -5.74 49.73 -52.34
CA ILE A 578 -4.86 50.72 -51.70
C ILE A 578 -4.74 51.92 -52.63
N ILE A 579 -4.47 51.67 -53.90
CA ILE A 579 -4.26 52.70 -54.90
C ILE A 579 -5.52 53.53 -55.16
N GLU A 580 -6.70 52.92 -55.17
CA GLU A 580 -7.98 53.62 -55.36
C GLU A 580 -8.37 54.48 -54.15
N ASN A 581 -7.93 54.12 -52.94
CA ASN A 581 -8.31 54.81 -51.70
C ASN A 581 -7.22 55.76 -51.15
N CYS A 582 -6.01 55.75 -51.72
CA CYS A 582 -4.87 56.49 -51.21
C CYS A 582 -5.05 58.02 -51.36
N LYS A 583 -5.39 58.69 -50.25
CA LYS A 583 -5.24 60.15 -50.08
C LYS A 583 -4.06 60.39 -49.12
N GLU A 584 -2.85 60.30 -49.66
CA GLU A 584 -1.58 60.74 -49.04
C GLU A 584 -1.33 60.24 -47.60
N THR A 585 -0.78 59.03 -47.43
CA THR A 585 -0.06 58.69 -46.19
C THR A 585 1.29 58.01 -46.46
N ALA A 586 2.29 58.37 -45.64
CA ALA A 586 3.69 57.93 -45.77
C ALA A 586 3.94 56.44 -45.45
N ILE A 587 2.94 55.73 -44.92
CA ILE A 587 3.04 54.34 -44.43
C ILE A 587 2.76 53.32 -45.55
N GLU A 588 2.00 53.70 -46.58
CA GLU A 588 1.56 52.79 -47.65
C GLU A 588 2.61 52.63 -48.78
N VAL A 589 3.58 53.55 -48.84
CA VAL A 589 4.62 53.60 -49.87
C VAL A 589 5.64 52.44 -49.74
N PRO A 590 6.20 52.11 -48.57
CA PRO A 590 7.11 50.97 -48.43
C PRO A 590 6.45 49.63 -48.78
N ALA A 591 5.19 49.43 -48.38
CA ALA A 591 4.42 48.22 -48.69
C ALA A 591 4.18 48.07 -50.20
N LEU A 592 3.85 49.15 -50.92
CA LEU A 592 3.71 49.14 -52.38
C LEU A 592 5.04 48.83 -53.09
N LEU A 593 6.16 49.33 -52.57
CA LEU A 593 7.50 49.03 -53.11
C LEU A 593 7.91 47.57 -52.87
N GLU A 594 7.62 47.02 -51.70
CA GLU A 594 7.91 45.62 -51.35
C GLU A 594 7.04 44.64 -52.16
N VAL A 595 5.76 44.96 -52.34
CA VAL A 595 4.88 44.25 -53.29
C VAL A 595 5.46 44.30 -54.69
N GLY A 596 5.88 45.49 -55.17
CA GLY A 596 6.49 45.64 -56.48
C GLY A 596 7.77 44.82 -56.69
N TRP A 597 8.65 44.78 -55.70
CA TRP A 597 9.87 43.96 -55.75
C TRP A 597 9.59 42.47 -55.71
N THR A 598 8.67 42.02 -54.86
CA THR A 598 8.27 40.61 -54.74
C THR A 598 7.61 40.13 -56.02
N MET A 599 6.75 40.97 -56.61
CA MET A 599 6.12 40.73 -57.90
C MET A 599 7.17 40.66 -59.03
N LYS A 600 8.15 41.56 -59.04
CA LYS A 600 9.26 41.52 -60.01
C LYS A 600 10.06 40.23 -59.96
N GLN A 601 10.31 39.68 -58.77
CA GLN A 601 10.99 38.38 -58.63
C GLN A 601 10.19 37.23 -59.27
N HIS A 602 8.87 37.39 -59.41
CA HIS A 602 7.94 36.42 -59.98
C HIS A 602 7.41 36.82 -61.39
N TYR A 603 8.07 37.80 -62.03
CA TYR A 603 7.66 38.48 -63.28
C TYR A 603 7.19 37.56 -64.43
N LYS A 604 7.79 36.37 -64.59
CA LYS A 604 7.46 35.44 -65.68
C LYS A 604 6.00 34.94 -65.68
N GLN A 605 5.23 35.21 -64.62
CA GLN A 605 3.88 34.70 -64.43
C GLN A 605 2.77 35.78 -64.47
N MET A 606 3.11 37.05 -64.74
CA MET A 606 2.19 38.20 -64.65
C MET A 606 2.02 38.98 -65.95
N ASP A 607 0.91 39.72 -66.05
CA ASP A 607 0.60 40.60 -67.18
C ASP A 607 1.45 41.89 -67.14
N TRP A 608 2.10 42.20 -68.26
CA TRP A 608 2.95 43.38 -68.44
C TRP A 608 2.21 44.69 -68.14
N LEU A 609 0.93 44.76 -68.50
CA LEU A 609 0.11 45.95 -68.31
C LEU A 609 0.01 46.38 -66.83
N PHE A 610 0.11 45.40 -65.92
CA PHE A 610 0.08 45.66 -64.48
C PHE A 610 1.39 46.26 -63.96
N PHE A 611 2.55 45.80 -64.46
CA PHE A 611 3.86 46.35 -64.11
C PHE A 611 4.00 47.82 -64.53
N GLU A 612 3.49 48.15 -65.72
CA GLU A 612 3.49 49.52 -66.23
C GLU A 612 2.64 50.45 -65.35
N GLN A 613 1.47 49.98 -64.89
CA GLN A 613 0.61 50.74 -63.97
C GLN A 613 1.24 50.94 -62.59
N LEU A 614 1.89 49.92 -62.03
CA LEU A 614 2.62 50.03 -60.78
C LEU A 614 3.79 51.02 -60.91
N GLY A 615 4.57 50.92 -62.00
CA GLY A 615 5.65 51.85 -62.32
C GLY A 615 5.15 53.29 -62.43
N HIS A 616 4.10 53.54 -63.20
CA HIS A 616 3.51 54.87 -63.35
C HIS A 616 3.07 55.47 -62.01
N ARG A 617 2.54 54.65 -61.10
CA ARG A 617 2.06 55.10 -59.78
C ARG A 617 3.21 55.36 -58.80
N VAL A 618 4.24 54.52 -58.80
CA VAL A 618 5.48 54.76 -58.04
C VAL A 618 6.17 56.05 -58.51
N ALA A 619 6.23 56.28 -59.83
CA ALA A 619 6.74 57.52 -60.42
C ALA A 619 5.90 58.75 -60.01
N MET A 620 4.57 58.60 -60.00
CA MET A 620 3.67 59.67 -59.53
C MET A 620 3.87 60.00 -58.04
N LEU A 621 4.05 58.99 -57.19
CA LEU A 621 4.29 59.18 -55.74
C LEU A 621 5.64 59.82 -55.44
N LEU A 622 6.69 59.45 -56.18
CA LEU A 622 7.99 60.12 -56.15
C LEU A 622 7.86 61.61 -56.56
N ASN A 623 7.14 61.90 -57.64
CA ASN A 623 6.96 63.25 -58.16
C ASN A 623 6.11 64.15 -57.26
N LYS A 624 5.19 63.59 -56.46
CA LYS A 624 4.42 64.32 -55.45
C LYS A 624 5.19 64.56 -54.15
N GLY A 625 6.41 64.05 -54.00
CA GLY A 625 7.23 64.24 -52.81
C GLY A 625 6.75 63.48 -51.57
N VAL A 626 5.83 62.52 -51.74
CA VAL A 626 5.24 61.71 -50.65
C VAL A 626 6.28 60.75 -50.06
N ILE A 627 7.22 60.29 -50.89
CA ILE A 627 8.38 59.53 -50.44
C ILE A 627 9.41 60.52 -49.91
N THR A 628 9.66 60.53 -48.61
CA THR A 628 10.54 61.51 -47.96
C THR A 628 11.90 60.92 -47.56
N GLY A 629 11.98 59.61 -47.31
CA GLY A 629 13.22 58.91 -46.98
C GLY A 629 14.11 58.62 -48.20
N ASN A 630 15.44 58.74 -48.01
CA ASN A 630 16.41 58.60 -49.09
C ASN A 630 16.54 57.17 -49.61
N ASP A 631 16.41 56.16 -48.74
CA ASP A 631 16.53 54.75 -49.13
C ASP A 631 15.27 54.26 -49.84
N GLU A 632 14.09 54.70 -49.42
CA GLU A 632 12.82 54.40 -50.09
C GLU A 632 12.74 55.08 -51.46
N LYS A 633 13.24 56.32 -51.58
CA LYS A 633 13.41 56.98 -52.90
C LYS A 633 14.33 56.17 -53.79
N ARG A 634 15.46 55.70 -53.25
CA ARG A 634 16.41 54.87 -53.99
C ARG A 634 15.77 53.55 -54.44
N GLN A 635 15.05 52.86 -53.56
CA GLN A 635 14.34 51.62 -53.88
C GLN A 635 13.24 51.83 -54.92
N ALA A 636 12.51 52.94 -54.85
CA ALA A 636 11.51 53.34 -55.83
C ALA A 636 12.13 53.62 -57.21
N TRP A 637 13.22 54.39 -57.27
CA TRP A 637 13.96 54.64 -58.51
C TRP A 637 14.60 53.36 -59.08
N CYS A 638 15.14 52.47 -58.22
CA CYS A 638 15.67 51.18 -58.65
C CYS A 638 14.58 50.23 -59.17
N LEU A 639 13.37 50.26 -58.57
CA LEU A 639 12.23 49.49 -59.07
C LEU A 639 11.79 50.03 -60.44
N LEU A 640 11.66 51.36 -60.59
CA LEU A 640 11.33 52.01 -61.87
C LEU A 640 12.34 51.70 -62.98
N ALA A 641 13.63 51.94 -62.71
CA ALA A 641 14.69 51.68 -63.68
C ALA A 641 14.70 50.22 -64.14
N ALA A 642 14.38 49.30 -63.24
CA ALA A 642 14.39 47.89 -63.56
C ALA A 642 13.05 47.35 -64.10
N ILE A 643 11.99 48.17 -64.13
CA ILE A 643 10.80 47.98 -64.96
C ILE A 643 11.10 48.47 -66.38
N GLU A 644 11.86 49.56 -66.53
CA GLU A 644 12.25 50.15 -67.83
C GLU A 644 13.34 49.37 -68.59
N GLU A 645 14.15 48.55 -67.90
CA GLU A 645 15.20 47.71 -68.52
C GLU A 645 14.67 46.45 -69.25
N GLN A 646 13.38 46.13 -69.14
CA GLN A 646 12.72 45.02 -69.86
C GLN A 646 11.94 45.54 -71.06
#